data_AF-G2J999-F1
#
_entry.id   AF-G2J999-F1
#
_cell.length_a   1.000
_cell.length_b   1.000
_cell.length_c   1.000
_cell.angle_alpha   90.00
_cell.angle_beta   90.00
_cell.angle_gamma   90.00
#
_symmetry.space_group_name_H-M   'P 1'
#
loop_
_entity.id
_entity.type
_entity.pdbx_description
1 polymer ?
#
loop_
_entity_poly.entity_id
_entity_poly.type
_entity_poly.pdbx_seq_one_letter_code
_entity_poly.pdbx_strand_id
1 'polypeptide(L)'
;MLCLVASSWTATQYFAHALGYQDGLGAPLWHMGPRIRIYHPFAWSGWAVQWLNANGLLSTYVTRMLLVLCTGSLASVLLGFFLYYRRSLKAEIPDDLHGSAQWATERDVERMGLISYKRREGPFWKRQHIHHKASGPCIGALDTSAGRKIMRSSDPVHLLCFAPSRSGKGVGPVITTLLSYPHSTATNDIKGENFELSSGFRHSAGSLVIRFDPTSVDQKSMDGTTPYNIAARWNVLDELRIFTEYDVMDAQNIAQAIADPDGEGIDDHWVSTSYELLVGVILHVKYDEQDKSLAGCSTYLADPSFTDPEQMFNRMLDAEHDPEGVMGWKDSMGNPTKTHPQVALAARAMLNKEEKERNSVLSTAKTKLSLYTEPIVARNTAHSDFCVNDLMNHEKPVSLYLVIPPSDKARLRPLIRLFITFLLLRLTARMSFEEGKSIKDYRHRLLLLIDELASLKKLEQLQDGLSYIAGYGITAFLFVQDRIQLREAYGDHETMTAGCQLRIAYAPNSIDTAEDISKMTGVMTVKRQNVSYNGNRLGAMLGQMSIAEERVERPLLTADEASRLSRDEMLVFNTGHPPVRARKLKYFEIPEFSKRAKRPSPSRISIRYIDKKGRSAGPWFMVACERNAGSKHLSLTINTYSDFPAVRLVVKQAHIEHDTLLEFEYMLCDTTGAPVHRALTLDDLHMTARPVGEVADFNPEEAFEVHFIVKETEPYTHFSQKGFYRDRSVFEQQARKAIRDLFHTFETQEGRPTEPTIECAMPDHRYTGKVLLQTDHYLALHRLNDREQVSLHRKLKLDKSAQAGQAIIIQYAGTKGTVLGRK
;
A
#
# COMPACT_ATOMS: atom_id res chain seq x y z
N MET A 1 -57.86 -28.53 10.61
CA MET A 1 -59.29 -28.14 10.64
C MET A 1 -59.78 -27.63 9.28
N LEU A 2 -59.17 -26.58 8.70
CA LEU A 2 -59.57 -26.05 7.37
C LEU A 2 -59.58 -27.11 6.25
N CYS A 3 -58.57 -27.99 6.18
CA CYS A 3 -58.51 -29.07 5.18
C CYS A 3 -59.67 -30.09 5.31
N LEU A 4 -60.11 -30.37 6.54
CA LEU A 4 -61.23 -31.28 6.81
C LEU A 4 -62.56 -30.66 6.41
N VAL A 5 -62.74 -29.36 6.65
CA VAL A 5 -63.94 -28.64 6.20
C VAL A 5 -63.98 -28.56 4.67
N ALA A 6 -62.84 -28.29 4.03
CA ALA A 6 -62.74 -28.25 2.57
C ALA A 6 -63.00 -29.62 1.92
N SER A 7 -62.45 -30.71 2.46
CA SER A 7 -62.73 -32.06 1.96
C SER A 7 -64.18 -32.47 2.17
N SER A 8 -64.75 -32.12 3.32
CA SER A 8 -66.17 -32.32 3.63
C SER A 8 -67.07 -31.61 2.62
N TRP A 9 -66.75 -30.36 2.31
CA TRP A 9 -67.52 -29.60 1.33
C TRP A 9 -67.36 -30.14 -0.09
N THR A 10 -66.14 -30.51 -0.47
CA THR A 10 -65.83 -31.09 -1.79
C THR A 10 -66.57 -32.42 -1.99
N ALA A 11 -66.59 -33.28 -0.97
CA ALA A 11 -67.33 -34.54 -1.00
C ALA A 11 -68.84 -34.30 -1.18
N THR A 12 -69.39 -33.32 -0.47
CA THR A 12 -70.79 -32.93 -0.60
C THR A 12 -71.10 -32.42 -2.01
N GLN A 13 -70.29 -31.52 -2.58
CA GLN A 13 -70.54 -30.98 -3.92
C GLN A 13 -70.34 -32.04 -5.01
N TYR A 14 -69.35 -32.92 -4.85
CA TYR A 14 -69.13 -34.04 -5.77
C TYR A 14 -70.36 -34.95 -5.84
N PHE A 15 -70.93 -35.31 -4.68
CA PHE A 15 -72.10 -36.18 -4.63
C PHE A 15 -73.34 -35.50 -5.22
N ALA A 16 -73.56 -34.22 -4.93
CA ALA A 16 -74.65 -33.44 -5.51
C ALA A 16 -74.53 -33.32 -7.04
N HIS A 17 -73.31 -33.12 -7.55
CA HIS A 17 -73.05 -33.07 -8.99
C HIS A 17 -73.27 -34.43 -9.66
N ALA A 18 -72.78 -35.52 -9.06
CA ALA A 18 -72.96 -36.88 -9.57
C ALA A 18 -74.44 -37.30 -9.69
N LEU A 19 -75.32 -36.69 -8.89
CA LEU A 19 -76.77 -36.91 -8.92
C LEU A 19 -77.56 -35.82 -9.65
N GLY A 20 -76.87 -34.94 -10.39
CA GLY A 20 -77.51 -33.90 -11.20
C GLY A 20 -78.31 -32.88 -10.39
N TYR A 21 -77.96 -32.65 -9.12
CA TYR A 21 -78.63 -31.70 -8.23
C TYR A 21 -80.14 -31.95 -8.02
N GLN A 22 -80.57 -33.22 -8.06
CA GLN A 22 -81.97 -33.63 -7.87
C GLN A 22 -82.59 -33.10 -6.58
N ASP A 23 -83.90 -32.85 -6.59
CA ASP A 23 -84.64 -32.26 -5.45
C ASP A 23 -84.63 -33.14 -4.19
N GLY A 24 -84.42 -34.46 -4.34
CA GLY A 24 -84.27 -35.42 -3.23
C GLY A 24 -83.03 -35.21 -2.34
N LEU A 25 -82.12 -34.31 -2.69
CA LEU A 25 -80.95 -33.94 -1.87
C LEU A 25 -81.25 -32.89 -0.80
N GLY A 26 -82.46 -32.31 -0.79
CA GLY A 26 -82.88 -31.28 0.15
C GLY A 26 -82.59 -29.84 -0.33
N ALA A 27 -82.86 -28.86 0.52
CA ALA A 27 -82.68 -27.45 0.18
C ALA A 27 -81.19 -27.05 0.15
N PRO A 28 -80.67 -26.47 -0.95
CA PRO A 28 -79.30 -25.98 -1.00
C PRO A 28 -79.13 -24.68 -0.20
N LEU A 29 -77.91 -24.40 0.25
CA LEU A 29 -77.55 -23.14 0.90
C LEU A 29 -77.59 -21.96 -0.08
N TRP A 30 -77.15 -22.18 -1.31
CA TRP A 30 -77.07 -21.13 -2.33
C TRP A 30 -77.21 -21.71 -3.74
N HIS A 31 -77.74 -20.91 -4.65
CA HIS A 31 -77.88 -21.24 -6.07
C HIS A 31 -76.87 -20.42 -6.88
N MET A 32 -75.97 -21.10 -7.60
CA MET A 32 -75.08 -20.47 -8.58
C MET A 32 -75.65 -20.72 -9.98
N GLY A 33 -76.48 -19.79 -10.44
CA GLY A 33 -77.19 -19.91 -11.71
C GLY A 33 -78.25 -21.02 -11.73
N PRO A 34 -78.83 -21.36 -12.91
CA PRO A 34 -79.95 -22.29 -13.00
C PRO A 34 -79.57 -23.78 -12.87
N ARG A 35 -78.28 -24.13 -12.80
CA ARG A 35 -77.81 -25.52 -12.91
C ARG A 35 -76.94 -26.01 -11.75
N ILE A 36 -76.43 -25.13 -10.89
CA ILE A 36 -75.49 -25.52 -9.82
C ILE A 36 -76.09 -25.11 -8.47
N ARG A 37 -76.31 -26.10 -7.61
CA ARG A 37 -76.84 -25.92 -6.25
C ARG A 37 -75.73 -26.21 -5.24
N ILE A 38 -75.44 -25.26 -4.35
CA ILE A 38 -74.39 -25.39 -3.33
C ILE A 38 -75.01 -25.87 -2.02
N TYR A 39 -74.62 -27.06 -1.59
CA TYR A 39 -75.07 -27.68 -0.33
C TYR A 39 -74.15 -27.41 0.86
N HIS A 40 -74.69 -27.62 2.07
CA HIS A 40 -73.97 -27.49 3.33
C HIS A 40 -72.78 -28.44 3.42
N PRO A 41 -71.58 -28.01 3.88
CA PRO A 41 -70.37 -28.82 3.87
C PRO A 41 -70.46 -30.19 4.53
N PHE A 42 -71.44 -30.40 5.41
CA PHE A 42 -71.64 -31.66 6.14
C PHE A 42 -72.90 -32.43 5.70
N ALA A 43 -73.59 -32.01 4.63
CA ALA A 43 -74.81 -32.70 4.15
C ALA A 43 -74.54 -34.14 3.68
N TRP A 44 -73.30 -34.43 3.27
CA TRP A 44 -72.84 -35.79 2.94
C TRP A 44 -73.12 -36.81 4.05
N SER A 45 -73.15 -36.42 5.32
CA SER A 45 -73.31 -37.36 6.44
C SER A 45 -74.73 -37.94 6.49
N GLY A 46 -75.76 -37.10 6.31
CA GLY A 46 -77.15 -37.54 6.20
C GLY A 46 -77.37 -38.38 4.96
N TRP A 47 -76.77 -37.99 3.84
CA TRP A 47 -76.84 -38.71 2.57
C TRP A 47 -76.13 -40.08 2.64
N ALA A 48 -74.99 -40.16 3.31
CA ALA A 48 -74.26 -41.40 3.51
C ALA A 48 -75.10 -42.39 4.35
N VAL A 49 -75.77 -41.93 5.42
CA VAL A 49 -76.64 -42.80 6.24
C VAL A 49 -77.85 -43.27 5.44
N GLN A 50 -78.48 -42.38 4.67
CA GLN A 50 -79.69 -42.69 3.90
C GLN A 50 -79.44 -43.66 2.74
N TRP A 51 -78.27 -43.59 2.09
CA TRP A 51 -77.99 -44.33 0.86
C TRP A 51 -76.80 -45.29 0.96
N LEU A 52 -76.35 -45.64 2.17
CA LEU A 52 -75.24 -46.57 2.41
C LEU A 52 -75.47 -47.96 1.79
N ASN A 53 -76.73 -48.43 1.84
CA ASN A 53 -77.15 -49.76 1.38
C ASN A 53 -77.83 -49.71 -0.01
N ALA A 54 -77.70 -48.61 -0.74
CA ALA A 54 -78.23 -48.52 -2.10
C ALA A 54 -77.46 -49.45 -3.05
N ASN A 55 -78.12 -49.94 -4.10
CA ASN A 55 -77.52 -50.81 -5.12
C ASN A 55 -77.32 -50.07 -6.46
N GLY A 56 -76.40 -50.54 -7.29
CA GLY A 56 -76.14 -49.99 -8.64
C GLY A 56 -75.27 -48.72 -8.65
N LEU A 57 -75.54 -47.80 -9.59
CA LEU A 57 -74.73 -46.58 -9.78
C LEU A 57 -74.67 -45.68 -8.54
N LEU A 58 -75.73 -45.66 -7.73
CA LEU A 58 -75.80 -44.83 -6.52
C LEU A 58 -74.78 -45.25 -5.46
N SER A 59 -74.54 -46.55 -5.28
CA SER A 59 -73.53 -47.06 -4.34
C SER A 59 -72.13 -46.59 -4.73
N THR A 60 -71.83 -46.56 -6.03
CA THR A 60 -70.55 -46.11 -6.57
C THR A 60 -70.30 -44.63 -6.27
N TYR A 61 -71.34 -43.79 -6.34
CA TYR A 61 -71.22 -42.37 -6.00
C TYR A 61 -71.04 -42.15 -4.50
N VAL A 62 -71.73 -42.90 -3.65
CA VAL A 62 -71.56 -42.85 -2.18
C VAL A 62 -70.14 -43.29 -1.79
N THR A 63 -69.63 -44.39 -2.35
CA THR A 63 -68.25 -44.86 -2.10
C THR A 63 -67.21 -43.84 -2.53
N ARG A 64 -67.37 -43.22 -3.71
CA ARG A 64 -66.44 -42.17 -4.17
C ARG A 64 -66.49 -40.91 -3.30
N MET A 65 -67.68 -40.51 -2.84
CA MET A 65 -67.84 -39.40 -1.88
C MET A 65 -67.07 -39.68 -0.57
N LEU A 66 -67.20 -40.89 -0.02
CA LEU A 66 -66.47 -41.31 1.18
C LEU A 66 -64.95 -41.37 0.94
N LEU A 67 -64.49 -41.81 -0.24
CA LEU A 67 -63.07 -41.77 -0.60
C LEU A 67 -62.51 -40.33 -0.66
N VAL A 68 -63.27 -39.35 -1.15
CA VAL A 68 -62.89 -37.93 -1.12
C VAL A 68 -62.71 -37.43 0.32
N LEU A 69 -63.53 -37.90 1.26
CA LEU A 69 -63.36 -37.60 2.69
C LEU A 69 -62.12 -38.26 3.27
N CYS A 70 -61.90 -39.54 3.00
CA CYS A 70 -60.73 -40.29 3.48
C CYS A 70 -59.42 -39.66 2.98
N THR A 71 -59.35 -39.27 1.71
CA THR A 71 -58.18 -38.59 1.13
C THR A 71 -57.94 -37.22 1.77
N GLY A 72 -58.99 -36.45 2.02
CA GLY A 72 -58.89 -35.17 2.73
C GLY A 72 -58.43 -35.30 4.18
N SER A 73 -58.91 -36.33 4.89
CA SER A 73 -58.48 -36.64 6.26
C SER A 73 -57.01 -37.06 6.32
N LEU A 74 -56.58 -37.93 5.40
CA LEU A 74 -55.18 -38.34 5.28
C LEU A 74 -54.28 -37.13 4.96
N ALA A 75 -54.69 -36.26 4.04
CA ALA A 75 -53.95 -35.03 3.72
C ALA A 75 -53.86 -34.09 4.92
N SER A 76 -54.90 -33.97 5.75
CA SER A 76 -54.87 -33.15 6.96
C SER A 76 -53.92 -33.71 8.02
N VAL A 77 -53.83 -35.04 8.16
CA VAL A 77 -52.88 -35.70 9.07
C VAL A 77 -51.45 -35.50 8.59
N LEU A 78 -51.19 -35.71 7.30
CA LEU A 78 -49.87 -35.50 6.69
C LEU A 78 -49.43 -34.04 6.80
N LEU A 79 -50.33 -33.07 6.56
CA LEU A 79 -50.03 -31.66 6.75
C LEU A 79 -49.78 -31.31 8.22
N GLY A 80 -50.55 -31.88 9.15
CA GLY A 80 -50.34 -31.73 10.58
C GLY A 80 -48.98 -32.26 11.02
N PHE A 81 -48.61 -33.46 10.57
CA PHE A 81 -47.30 -34.06 10.81
C PHE A 81 -46.18 -33.21 10.19
N PHE A 82 -46.35 -32.74 8.95
CA PHE A 82 -45.39 -31.86 8.29
C PHE A 82 -45.19 -30.54 9.06
N LEU A 83 -46.28 -29.91 9.53
CA LEU A 83 -46.20 -28.68 10.33
C LEU A 83 -45.57 -28.93 11.70
N TYR A 84 -45.89 -30.04 12.36
CA TYR A 84 -45.28 -30.47 13.61
C TYR A 84 -43.79 -30.73 13.43
N TYR A 85 -43.39 -31.52 12.44
CA TYR A 85 -41.99 -31.80 12.10
C TYR A 85 -41.24 -30.52 11.76
N ARG A 86 -41.85 -29.62 10.98
CA ARG A 86 -41.24 -28.33 10.64
C ARG A 86 -41.14 -27.38 11.84
N ARG A 87 -42.03 -27.53 12.84
CA ARG A 87 -41.97 -26.80 14.12
C ARG A 87 -40.94 -27.43 15.05
N SER A 88 -40.84 -28.75 15.13
CA SER A 88 -39.83 -29.43 15.96
C SER A 88 -38.42 -29.13 15.46
N LEU A 89 -38.22 -29.05 14.15
CA LEU A 89 -36.98 -28.56 13.52
C LEU A 89 -36.65 -27.08 13.84
N LYS A 90 -37.62 -26.29 14.32
CA LYS A 90 -37.45 -24.85 14.64
C LYS A 90 -37.48 -24.54 16.14
N ALA A 91 -37.78 -25.53 16.99
CA ALA A 91 -38.08 -25.32 18.40
C ALA A 91 -36.94 -25.72 19.35
N GLU A 92 -35.72 -25.91 18.84
CA GLU A 92 -34.54 -25.84 19.69
C GLU A 92 -34.17 -24.36 19.86
N ILE A 93 -34.69 -23.74 20.92
CA ILE A 93 -34.15 -22.47 21.39
C ILE A 93 -32.72 -22.79 21.87
N PRO A 94 -31.68 -22.12 21.34
CA PRO A 94 -30.33 -22.25 21.88
C PRO A 94 -30.36 -21.90 23.36
N ASP A 95 -29.93 -22.84 24.19
CA ASP A 95 -29.94 -22.69 25.64
C ASP A 95 -28.55 -22.18 26.04
N ASP A 96 -28.41 -20.85 26.15
CA ASP A 96 -27.14 -20.15 26.29
C ASP A 96 -26.68 -20.03 27.77
N LEU A 97 -26.96 -21.05 28.59
CA LEU A 97 -26.78 -21.05 30.05
C LEU A 97 -25.38 -20.56 30.50
N HIS A 98 -24.32 -21.01 29.83
CA HIS A 98 -22.94 -20.65 30.11
C HIS A 98 -22.39 -19.59 29.15
N GLY A 99 -23.07 -19.32 28.03
CA GLY A 99 -22.63 -18.41 26.99
C GLY A 99 -23.25 -18.70 25.63
N SER A 100 -23.36 -17.64 24.83
CA SER A 100 -24.01 -17.61 23.52
C SER A 100 -23.04 -17.40 22.35
N ALA A 101 -21.73 -17.61 22.59
CA ALA A 101 -20.73 -17.39 21.55
C ALA A 101 -20.95 -18.33 20.35
N GLN A 102 -20.91 -17.77 19.14
CA GLN A 102 -21.09 -18.51 17.90
C GLN A 102 -20.27 -17.88 16.78
N TRP A 103 -19.96 -18.64 15.74
CA TRP A 103 -19.34 -18.10 14.54
C TRP A 103 -20.32 -17.25 13.74
N ALA A 104 -19.82 -16.15 13.19
CA ALA A 104 -20.60 -15.28 12.32
C ALA A 104 -21.09 -16.03 11.06
N THR A 105 -22.37 -15.86 10.76
CA THR A 105 -22.96 -16.32 9.49
C THR A 105 -22.68 -15.32 8.36
N GLU A 106 -22.91 -15.71 7.09
CA GLU A 106 -22.78 -14.78 5.96
C GLU A 106 -23.62 -13.51 6.17
N ARG A 107 -24.82 -13.63 6.76
CA ARG A 107 -25.69 -12.49 7.08
C ARG A 107 -25.12 -11.58 8.17
N ASP A 108 -24.35 -12.13 9.10
CA ASP A 108 -23.69 -11.33 10.13
C ASP A 108 -22.55 -10.53 9.50
N VAL A 109 -21.78 -11.14 8.60
CA VAL A 109 -20.72 -10.45 7.85
C VAL A 109 -21.27 -9.38 6.90
N GLU A 110 -22.44 -9.60 6.29
CA GLU A 110 -23.19 -8.56 5.56
C GLU A 110 -23.61 -7.41 6.49
N ARG A 111 -24.16 -7.70 7.67
CA ARG A 111 -24.55 -6.69 8.67
C ARG A 111 -23.37 -5.91 9.24
N MET A 112 -22.21 -6.54 9.37
CA MET A 112 -20.95 -5.88 9.71
C MET A 112 -20.41 -4.97 8.58
N GLY A 113 -21.03 -4.97 7.40
CA GLY A 113 -20.60 -4.16 6.26
C GLY A 113 -19.27 -4.61 5.62
N LEU A 114 -18.78 -5.82 5.95
CA LEU A 114 -17.47 -6.31 5.52
C LEU A 114 -17.46 -6.87 4.10
N ILE A 115 -18.60 -7.22 3.51
CA ILE A 115 -18.70 -7.70 2.13
C ILE A 115 -19.74 -6.90 1.35
N SER A 116 -19.57 -6.83 0.03
CA SER A 116 -20.58 -6.21 -0.83
C SER A 116 -21.77 -7.16 -1.01
N TYR A 117 -22.99 -6.64 -0.91
CA TYR A 117 -24.21 -7.43 -1.09
C TYR A 117 -25.34 -6.59 -1.71
N LYS A 118 -26.27 -7.30 -2.36
CA LYS A 118 -27.53 -6.73 -2.88
C LYS A 118 -28.67 -7.55 -2.31
N ARG A 119 -29.62 -6.90 -1.66
CA ARG A 119 -30.72 -7.59 -0.98
C ARG A 119 -32.05 -6.88 -1.13
N ARG A 120 -33.13 -7.65 -1.02
CA ARG A 120 -34.48 -7.13 -0.82
C ARG A 120 -34.88 -7.28 0.64
N GLU A 121 -35.13 -6.19 1.34
CA GLU A 121 -35.58 -6.18 2.74
C GLU A 121 -36.97 -5.59 2.90
N GLY A 122 -37.67 -6.00 3.96
CA GLY A 122 -39.04 -5.59 4.25
C GLY A 122 -40.11 -6.64 3.90
N PRO A 123 -41.37 -6.37 4.31
CA PRO A 123 -42.50 -7.26 4.02
C PRO A 123 -42.70 -7.47 2.53
N PHE A 124 -43.31 -8.59 2.11
CA PHE A 124 -43.42 -8.93 0.68
C PHE A 124 -44.07 -7.82 -0.18
N TRP A 125 -44.94 -7.00 0.42
CA TRP A 125 -45.65 -5.88 -0.21
C TRP A 125 -44.88 -4.54 -0.22
N LYS A 126 -43.74 -4.44 0.47
CA LYS A 126 -42.89 -3.22 0.56
C LYS A 126 -41.40 -3.56 0.55
N ARG A 127 -40.99 -4.51 -0.29
CA ARG A 127 -39.57 -4.90 -0.39
C ARG A 127 -38.74 -3.78 -0.99
N GLN A 128 -37.83 -3.22 -0.20
CA GLN A 128 -36.82 -2.26 -0.65
C GLN A 128 -35.55 -2.97 -1.09
N HIS A 129 -34.93 -2.47 -2.16
CA HIS A 129 -33.63 -2.92 -2.61
C HIS A 129 -32.53 -2.20 -1.84
N ILE A 130 -31.79 -2.93 -1.03
CA ILE A 130 -30.60 -2.45 -0.32
C ILE A 130 -29.37 -2.90 -1.09
N HIS A 131 -28.47 -1.95 -1.33
CA HIS A 131 -27.20 -2.19 -2.00
C HIS A 131 -26.08 -1.65 -1.12
N HIS A 132 -25.19 -2.53 -0.65
CA HIS A 132 -23.99 -2.15 0.08
C HIS A 132 -22.75 -2.52 -0.75
N LYS A 133 -21.83 -1.56 -0.89
CA LYS A 133 -20.54 -1.76 -1.57
C LYS A 133 -19.42 -1.57 -0.56
N ALA A 134 -18.66 -2.63 -0.31
CA ALA A 134 -17.54 -2.56 0.60
C ALA A 134 -16.31 -1.95 -0.10
N SER A 135 -15.72 -0.88 0.44
CA SER A 135 -14.77 -0.02 -0.30
C SER A 135 -13.52 0.47 0.44
N GLY A 136 -13.16 -0.09 1.60
CA GLY A 136 -11.91 0.26 2.29
C GLY A 136 -10.87 -0.88 2.33
N PRO A 137 -9.99 -0.92 3.35
CA PRO A 137 -8.88 -1.87 3.41
C PRO A 137 -9.32 -3.33 3.30
N CYS A 138 -8.56 -4.12 2.54
CA CYS A 138 -8.77 -5.56 2.43
C CYS A 138 -8.28 -6.26 3.70
N ILE A 139 -9.17 -7.02 4.33
CA ILE A 139 -8.88 -7.71 5.58
C ILE A 139 -8.74 -9.23 5.40
N GLY A 140 -9.48 -9.82 4.46
CA GLY A 140 -9.54 -11.26 4.27
C GLY A 140 -10.57 -11.66 3.22
N ALA A 141 -11.00 -12.92 3.23
CA ALA A 141 -12.09 -13.42 2.40
C ALA A 141 -13.04 -14.34 3.18
N LEU A 142 -14.30 -14.37 2.76
CA LEU A 142 -15.32 -15.28 3.27
C LEU A 142 -15.70 -16.25 2.15
N ASP A 143 -15.66 -17.55 2.44
CA ASP A 143 -16.21 -18.58 1.55
C ASP A 143 -17.75 -18.57 1.72
N THR A 144 -18.48 -18.17 0.68
CA THR A 144 -19.95 -18.10 0.68
C THR A 144 -20.56 -19.14 -0.24
N SER A 145 -21.88 -19.34 -0.16
CA SER A 145 -22.62 -20.19 -1.09
C SER A 145 -22.47 -19.79 -2.57
N ALA A 146 -22.20 -18.50 -2.82
CA ALA A 146 -21.96 -17.94 -4.15
C ALA A 146 -20.45 -17.91 -4.54
N GLY A 147 -19.59 -18.53 -3.74
CA GLY A 147 -18.13 -18.51 -3.90
C GLY A 147 -17.41 -17.59 -2.90
N ARG A 148 -16.10 -17.43 -3.09
CA ARG A 148 -15.26 -16.63 -2.20
C ARG A 148 -15.46 -15.14 -2.42
N LYS A 149 -15.84 -14.39 -1.38
CA LYS A 149 -16.01 -12.93 -1.39
C LYS A 149 -14.88 -12.25 -0.60
N ILE A 150 -14.30 -11.20 -1.17
CA ILE A 150 -13.29 -10.38 -0.48
C ILE A 150 -13.96 -9.54 0.61
N MET A 151 -13.42 -9.60 1.82
CA MET A 151 -13.84 -8.78 2.95
C MET A 151 -13.04 -7.47 2.99
N ARG A 152 -13.73 -6.35 3.21
CA ARG A 152 -13.18 -5.00 3.32
C ARG A 152 -13.79 -4.23 4.48
N SER A 153 -12.97 -3.54 5.25
CA SER A 153 -13.47 -2.57 6.23
C SER A 153 -13.92 -1.30 5.53
N SER A 154 -15.21 -1.00 5.55
CA SER A 154 -15.76 0.19 4.86
C SER A 154 -15.94 1.37 5.80
N ASP A 155 -16.13 1.08 7.08
CA ASP A 155 -16.32 2.07 8.12
C ASP A 155 -15.01 2.80 8.43
N PRO A 156 -15.07 4.04 8.92
CA PRO A 156 -13.90 4.79 9.40
C PRO A 156 -13.45 4.25 10.77
N VAL A 157 -13.03 2.98 10.79
CA VAL A 157 -12.57 2.27 11.99
C VAL A 157 -11.10 1.88 11.85
N HIS A 158 -10.41 1.77 12.98
CA HIS A 158 -9.02 1.34 13.03
C HIS A 158 -8.91 -0.18 13.03
N LEU A 159 -7.84 -0.69 12.41
CA LEU A 159 -7.59 -2.11 12.23
C LEU A 159 -6.28 -2.50 12.90
N LEU A 160 -6.30 -3.57 13.69
CA LEU A 160 -5.12 -4.19 14.27
C LEU A 160 -5.02 -5.64 13.79
N CYS A 161 -3.85 -6.04 13.29
CA CYS A 161 -3.59 -7.39 12.83
C CYS A 161 -2.44 -8.05 13.61
N PHE A 162 -2.78 -9.11 14.35
CA PHE A 162 -1.83 -10.03 14.98
C PHE A 162 -1.41 -11.09 13.97
N ALA A 163 -0.20 -10.95 13.42
CA ALA A 163 0.29 -11.79 12.36
C ALA A 163 1.78 -12.12 12.56
N PRO A 164 2.12 -13.34 13.01
CA PRO A 164 3.51 -13.71 13.25
C PRO A 164 4.39 -13.61 12.01
N SER A 165 5.70 -13.61 12.20
CA SER A 165 6.67 -13.63 11.11
C SER A 165 6.39 -14.77 10.12
N ARG A 166 6.46 -14.47 8.81
CA ARG A 166 6.18 -15.40 7.69
C ARG A 166 4.75 -15.98 7.64
N SER A 167 3.78 -15.36 8.33
CA SER A 167 2.38 -15.82 8.35
C SER A 167 1.52 -15.36 7.15
N GLY A 168 2.08 -14.53 6.27
CA GLY A 168 1.43 -14.03 5.05
C GLY A 168 0.84 -12.62 5.13
N LYS A 169 1.15 -11.81 6.16
CA LYS A 169 0.60 -10.45 6.32
C LYS A 169 0.88 -9.52 5.12
N GLY A 170 2.10 -9.56 4.57
CA GLY A 170 2.51 -8.73 3.44
C GLY A 170 1.73 -9.07 2.17
N VAL A 171 1.76 -10.34 1.76
CA VAL A 171 1.08 -10.81 0.53
C VAL A 171 -0.45 -10.80 0.63
N GLY A 172 -0.99 -10.76 1.85
CA GLY A 172 -2.43 -10.69 2.11
C GLY A 172 -2.91 -9.27 2.32
N PRO A 173 -3.32 -8.88 3.54
CA PRO A 173 -4.00 -7.62 3.80
C PRO A 173 -3.20 -6.37 3.39
N VAL A 174 -1.87 -6.36 3.48
CA VAL A 174 -1.05 -5.18 3.12
C VAL A 174 -1.10 -4.92 1.61
N ILE A 175 -0.53 -5.81 0.80
CA ILE A 175 -0.44 -5.62 -0.65
C ILE A 175 -1.83 -5.57 -1.31
N THR A 176 -2.77 -6.42 -0.89
CA THR A 176 -4.13 -6.39 -1.49
C THR A 176 -4.86 -5.09 -1.20
N THR A 177 -4.62 -4.47 -0.03
CA THR A 177 -5.14 -3.13 0.27
C THR A 177 -4.48 -2.09 -0.63
N LEU A 178 -3.16 -2.05 -0.73
CA LEU A 178 -2.45 -1.07 -1.57
C LEU A 178 -2.84 -1.18 -3.06
N LEU A 179 -3.09 -2.39 -3.54
CA LEU A 179 -3.54 -2.69 -4.90
C LEU A 179 -5.03 -2.43 -5.17
N SER A 180 -5.80 -1.93 -4.19
CA SER A 180 -7.23 -1.69 -4.39
C SER A 180 -7.81 -0.46 -3.70
N TYR A 181 -7.12 0.10 -2.70
CA TYR A 181 -7.57 1.27 -1.96
C TYR A 181 -7.47 2.54 -2.82
N PRO A 182 -8.58 3.26 -3.07
CA PRO A 182 -8.64 4.34 -4.05
C PRO A 182 -8.13 5.69 -3.52
N HIS A 183 -8.00 5.86 -2.21
CA HIS A 183 -7.57 7.12 -1.60
C HIS A 183 -6.08 7.08 -1.21
N SER A 184 -5.64 8.11 -0.49
CA SER A 184 -4.26 8.29 -0.09
C SER A 184 -3.79 7.25 0.91
N THR A 185 -2.50 6.91 0.86
CA THR A 185 -1.85 5.96 1.77
C THR A 185 -0.53 6.53 2.26
N ALA A 186 -0.26 6.42 3.57
CA ALA A 186 1.08 6.58 4.13
C ALA A 186 1.49 5.22 4.71
N THR A 187 2.47 4.57 4.06
CA THR A 187 2.83 3.18 4.35
C THR A 187 4.24 3.11 4.91
N ASN A 188 4.39 2.59 6.14
CA ASN A 188 5.68 2.16 6.66
C ASN A 188 6.06 0.83 5.98
N ASP A 189 7.09 0.87 5.13
CA ASP A 189 7.50 -0.22 4.25
C ASP A 189 8.90 -0.72 4.64
N ILE A 190 8.91 -1.70 5.52
CA ILE A 190 10.14 -2.37 5.91
C ILE A 190 10.52 -3.30 4.76
N LYS A 191 11.68 -3.05 4.12
CA LYS A 191 12.27 -3.71 2.92
C LYS A 191 11.94 -3.09 1.56
N GLY A 192 10.92 -2.24 1.42
CA GLY A 192 10.56 -1.66 0.12
C GLY A 192 9.70 -2.56 -0.77
N GLU A 193 9.24 -3.71 -0.27
CA GLU A 193 8.41 -4.66 -1.04
C GLU A 193 7.03 -4.07 -1.34
N ASN A 194 6.48 -3.25 -0.44
CA ASN A 194 5.18 -2.62 -0.65
C ASN A 194 5.25 -1.60 -1.78
N PHE A 195 6.30 -0.77 -1.82
CA PHE A 195 6.57 0.14 -2.92
C PHE A 195 6.68 -0.64 -4.22
N GLU A 196 7.56 -1.64 -4.28
CA GLU A 196 7.84 -2.36 -5.52
C GLU A 196 6.60 -3.02 -6.12
N LEU A 197 5.81 -3.70 -5.29
CA LEU A 197 4.66 -4.48 -5.75
C LEU A 197 3.38 -3.68 -5.95
N SER A 198 3.27 -2.43 -5.47
CA SER A 198 1.99 -1.71 -5.52
C SER A 198 2.05 -0.30 -6.11
N SER A 199 3.21 0.34 -6.11
CA SER A 199 3.38 1.71 -6.61
C SER A 199 3.01 1.85 -8.09
N GLY A 200 3.38 0.90 -8.94
CA GLY A 200 3.07 0.92 -10.37
C GLY A 200 1.56 0.93 -10.64
N PHE A 201 0.81 0.09 -9.94
CA PHE A 201 -0.65 0.12 -10.00
C PHE A 201 -1.22 1.44 -9.47
N ARG A 202 -0.78 1.89 -8.29
CA ARG A 202 -1.32 3.11 -7.66
C ARG A 202 -1.09 4.34 -8.54
N HIS A 203 0.08 4.45 -9.17
CA HIS A 203 0.36 5.46 -10.19
C HIS A 203 -0.59 5.37 -11.39
N SER A 204 -0.75 4.17 -11.96
CA SER A 204 -1.66 3.94 -13.09
C SER A 204 -3.13 4.20 -12.76
N ALA A 205 -3.51 4.09 -11.48
CA ALA A 205 -4.84 4.38 -10.97
C ALA A 205 -5.06 5.87 -10.66
N GLY A 206 -4.07 6.73 -10.96
CA GLY A 206 -4.15 8.18 -10.81
C GLY A 206 -3.60 8.72 -9.49
N SER A 207 -2.97 7.89 -8.65
CA SER A 207 -2.34 8.35 -7.42
C SER A 207 -0.94 8.92 -7.67
N LEU A 208 -0.61 10.01 -6.99
CA LEU A 208 0.76 10.51 -6.92
C LEU A 208 1.58 9.60 -5.99
N VAL A 209 2.65 8.99 -6.50
CA VAL A 209 3.48 8.07 -5.73
C VAL A 209 4.71 8.80 -5.19
N ILE A 210 4.96 8.65 -3.89
CA ILE A 210 6.11 9.23 -3.19
C ILE A 210 6.88 8.10 -2.51
N ARG A 211 8.17 7.99 -2.80
CA ARG A 211 9.09 7.12 -2.05
C ARG A 211 9.97 8.01 -1.18
N PHE A 212 9.86 7.89 0.14
CA PHE A 212 10.79 8.48 1.09
C PHE A 212 11.68 7.38 1.66
N ASP A 213 12.99 7.51 1.45
CA ASP A 213 14.01 6.55 1.89
C ASP A 213 15.21 7.38 2.39
N PRO A 214 15.35 7.57 3.71
CA PRO A 214 16.37 8.44 4.27
C PRO A 214 17.79 7.90 4.08
N THR A 215 17.92 6.62 3.70
CA THR A 215 19.20 5.96 3.39
C THR A 215 19.52 5.92 1.90
N SER A 216 18.64 6.44 1.05
CA SER A 216 18.84 6.42 -0.38
C SER A 216 20.08 7.23 -0.78
N VAL A 217 20.98 6.58 -1.51
CA VAL A 217 22.17 7.22 -2.06
C VAL A 217 21.89 7.75 -3.45
N ASP A 218 22.58 8.84 -3.82
CA ASP A 218 22.55 9.32 -5.18
C ASP A 218 23.14 8.25 -6.10
N GLN A 219 22.34 7.84 -7.06
CA GLN A 219 22.73 6.95 -8.13
C GLN A 219 23.28 7.80 -9.28
N LYS A 220 24.07 7.18 -10.14
CA LYS A 220 24.44 7.81 -11.41
C LYS A 220 23.42 7.41 -12.45
N SER A 221 23.04 8.35 -13.32
CA SER A 221 22.37 8.07 -14.58
C SER A 221 23.14 7.04 -15.39
N MET A 222 22.47 6.46 -16.39
CA MET A 222 23.05 5.39 -17.20
C MET A 222 24.31 5.81 -17.96
N ASP A 223 24.39 7.06 -18.40
CA ASP A 223 25.61 7.66 -18.96
C ASP A 223 26.73 7.91 -17.92
N GLY A 224 26.45 7.74 -16.63
CA GLY A 224 27.39 7.94 -15.52
C GLY A 224 27.65 9.39 -15.13
N THR A 225 26.96 10.37 -15.75
CA THR A 225 27.30 11.80 -15.64
C THR A 225 26.43 12.57 -14.65
N THR A 226 25.16 12.20 -14.51
CA THR A 226 24.17 12.96 -13.73
C THR A 226 23.79 12.18 -12.47
N PRO A 227 24.08 12.70 -11.27
CA PRO A 227 23.58 12.10 -10.04
C PRO A 227 22.08 12.32 -9.91
N TYR A 228 21.33 11.27 -9.58
CA TYR A 228 19.91 11.36 -9.24
C TYR A 228 19.59 10.49 -8.01
N ASN A 229 18.58 10.89 -7.25
CA ASN A 229 18.12 10.14 -6.08
C ASN A 229 16.68 9.68 -6.30
N ILE A 230 16.44 8.38 -6.16
CA ILE A 230 15.08 7.81 -6.33
C ILE A 230 14.13 8.22 -5.20
N ALA A 231 14.66 8.62 -4.04
CA ALA A 231 13.89 8.96 -2.87
C ALA A 231 13.62 10.46 -2.77
N ALA A 232 12.34 10.82 -2.61
CA ALA A 232 11.92 12.14 -2.20
C ALA A 232 12.55 12.52 -0.87
N ARG A 233 12.76 13.82 -0.68
CA ARG A 233 13.33 14.39 0.54
C ARG A 233 12.21 14.98 1.38
N TRP A 234 12.40 14.94 2.69
CA TRP A 234 11.48 15.56 3.64
C TRP A 234 12.29 16.16 4.79
N ASN A 235 12.17 17.47 4.93
CA ASN A 235 12.75 18.23 6.02
C ASN A 235 11.62 18.67 6.97
N VAL A 236 11.65 18.18 8.20
CA VAL A 236 10.66 18.55 9.21
C VAL A 236 10.62 20.07 9.46
N LEU A 237 11.75 20.75 9.29
CA LEU A 237 11.85 22.19 9.51
C LEU A 237 11.12 23.00 8.43
N ASP A 238 10.86 22.43 7.25
CA ASP A 238 10.06 23.07 6.20
C ASP A 238 8.56 23.06 6.49
N GLU A 239 8.13 22.30 7.50
CA GLU A 239 6.74 22.25 7.90
C GLU A 239 6.38 23.28 9.00
N LEU A 240 7.37 23.98 9.58
CA LEU A 240 7.14 25.05 10.56
C LEU A 240 6.44 26.23 9.89
N ARG A 241 5.38 26.70 10.54
CA ARG A 241 4.68 27.92 10.13
C ARG A 241 5.38 29.16 10.70
N ILE A 242 6.53 29.49 10.14
CA ILE A 242 7.26 30.73 10.49
C ILE A 242 6.43 31.98 10.20
N PHE A 243 6.68 33.05 10.95
CA PHE A 243 5.92 34.29 10.94
C PHE A 243 4.43 34.07 11.24
N THR A 244 4.12 33.15 12.17
CA THR A 244 2.77 32.92 12.69
C THR A 244 2.83 32.65 14.19
N GLU A 245 1.70 32.75 14.89
CA GLU A 245 1.60 32.41 16.32
C GLU A 245 1.84 30.91 16.63
N TYR A 246 2.00 30.08 15.60
CA TYR A 246 2.16 28.63 15.73
C TYR A 246 3.60 28.14 15.69
N ASP A 247 4.57 29.00 15.35
CA ASP A 247 5.97 28.59 15.16
C ASP A 247 6.59 27.95 16.40
N VAL A 248 6.36 28.54 17.58
CA VAL A 248 6.81 28.00 18.88
C VAL A 248 6.20 26.62 19.13
N MET A 249 4.89 26.47 18.90
CA MET A 249 4.20 25.19 19.07
C MET A 249 4.74 24.12 18.11
N ASP A 250 4.96 24.47 16.84
CA ASP A 250 5.51 23.56 15.85
C ASP A 250 6.95 23.15 16.24
N ALA A 251 7.78 24.09 16.69
CA ALA A 251 9.15 23.82 17.16
C ALA A 251 9.19 22.94 18.42
N GLN A 252 8.28 23.17 19.38
CA GLN A 252 8.08 22.33 20.56
C GLN A 252 7.73 20.89 20.19
N ASN A 253 6.78 20.69 19.27
CA ASN A 253 6.41 19.35 18.82
C ASN A 253 7.59 18.59 18.19
N ILE A 254 8.43 19.28 17.43
CA ILE A 254 9.63 18.69 16.81
C ILE A 254 10.69 18.38 17.87
N ALA A 255 10.97 19.33 18.77
CA ALA A 255 11.92 19.16 19.86
C ALA A 255 11.52 17.98 20.76
N GLN A 256 10.22 17.82 21.06
CA GLN A 256 9.70 16.70 21.86
C GLN A 256 10.00 15.36 21.19
N ALA A 257 9.70 15.25 19.90
CA ALA A 257 9.95 14.03 19.13
C ALA A 257 11.45 13.70 18.98
N ILE A 258 12.33 14.70 19.00
CA ILE A 258 13.79 14.52 19.00
C ILE A 258 14.30 14.13 20.40
N ALA A 259 13.77 14.75 21.45
CA ALA A 259 14.20 14.52 22.83
C ALA A 259 13.82 13.11 23.32
N ASP A 260 12.65 12.61 22.90
CA ASP A 260 12.16 11.26 23.19
C ASP A 260 12.11 10.35 21.94
N PRO A 261 13.28 9.91 21.43
CA PRO A 261 13.39 9.13 20.20
C PRO A 261 12.79 7.72 20.32
N ASP A 262 12.48 7.25 21.53
CA ASP A 262 12.02 5.89 21.81
C ASP A 262 10.61 5.83 22.43
N GLY A 263 10.05 6.96 22.89
CA GLY A 263 8.71 7.01 23.48
C GLY A 263 8.69 6.62 24.95
N GLU A 264 9.81 6.76 25.65
CA GLU A 264 9.99 6.37 27.04
C GLU A 264 9.62 7.51 28.01
N GLY A 265 9.34 8.72 27.49
CA GLY A 265 9.03 9.91 28.28
C GLY A 265 10.25 10.82 28.51
N ILE A 266 9.97 12.03 29.01
CA ILE A 266 10.97 13.05 29.36
C ILE A 266 10.96 13.21 30.89
N ASP A 267 11.42 12.18 31.62
CA ASP A 267 11.42 12.21 33.08
C ASP A 267 12.74 12.72 33.68
N ASP A 268 13.81 12.75 32.88
CA ASP A 268 15.12 13.26 33.30
C ASP A 268 15.18 14.80 33.18
N HIS A 269 15.55 15.49 34.27
CA HIS A 269 15.77 16.95 34.31
C HIS A 269 16.68 17.45 33.15
N TRP A 270 17.66 16.63 32.76
CA TRP A 270 18.57 16.90 31.64
C TRP A 270 17.88 16.86 30.27
N VAL A 271 16.91 15.96 30.08
CA VAL A 271 16.15 15.84 28.83
C VAL A 271 15.15 17.00 28.71
N SER A 272 14.53 17.43 29.81
CA SER A 272 13.67 18.62 29.85
C SER A 272 14.43 19.90 29.51
N THR A 273 15.62 20.09 30.10
CA THR A 273 16.46 21.26 29.79
C THR A 273 17.01 21.24 28.36
N SER A 274 17.38 20.06 27.85
CA SER A 274 17.84 19.90 26.46
C SER A 274 16.72 20.14 25.46
N TYR A 275 15.49 19.80 25.81
CA TYR A 275 14.30 20.09 25.02
C TYR A 275 14.09 21.60 24.84
N GLU A 276 14.15 22.40 25.92
CA GLU A 276 14.01 23.86 25.83
C GLU A 276 15.09 24.50 24.94
N LEU A 277 16.33 24.03 25.08
CA LEU A 277 17.43 24.43 24.20
C LEU A 277 17.13 24.10 22.73
N LEU A 278 16.69 22.88 22.44
CA LEU A 278 16.37 22.46 21.07
C LEU A 278 15.28 23.32 20.44
N VAL A 279 14.25 23.73 21.20
CA VAL A 279 13.21 24.66 20.70
C VAL A 279 13.83 25.97 20.25
N GLY A 280 14.67 26.59 21.07
CA GLY A 280 15.35 27.84 20.74
C GLY A 280 16.27 27.71 19.53
N VAL A 281 17.03 26.61 19.44
CA VAL A 281 17.94 26.35 18.31
C VAL A 281 17.17 26.09 17.01
N ILE A 282 16.10 25.28 17.05
CA ILE A 282 15.24 25.00 15.90
C ILE A 282 14.68 26.29 15.30
N LEU A 283 14.15 27.18 16.15
CA LEU A 283 13.62 28.47 15.73
C LEU A 283 14.74 29.35 15.17
N HIS A 284 15.86 29.50 15.89
CA HIS A 284 16.99 30.31 15.44
C HIS A 284 17.49 29.88 14.06
N VAL A 285 17.72 28.58 13.89
CA VAL A 285 18.20 28.00 12.63
C VAL A 285 17.20 28.21 11.50
N LYS A 286 15.90 28.03 11.77
CA LYS A 286 14.88 28.23 10.73
C LYS A 286 14.77 29.69 10.29
N TYR A 287 14.91 30.65 11.20
CA TYR A 287 14.82 32.07 10.88
C TYR A 287 16.11 32.61 10.24
N ASP A 288 17.28 32.36 10.85
CA ASP A 288 18.52 33.12 10.60
C ASP A 288 19.61 32.33 9.84
N GLU A 289 19.71 31.02 10.04
CA GLU A 289 20.81 30.23 9.49
C GLU A 289 20.61 29.82 8.01
N GLN A 290 21.72 29.52 7.32
CA GLN A 290 21.69 29.11 5.91
C GLN A 290 21.16 27.69 5.73
N ASP A 291 21.65 26.75 6.53
CA ASP A 291 21.19 25.36 6.53
C ASP A 291 19.98 25.21 7.47
N LYS A 292 18.78 25.31 6.90
CA LYS A 292 17.51 25.26 7.64
C LYS A 292 17.01 23.83 7.87
N SER A 293 17.91 22.94 8.28
CA SER A 293 17.65 21.51 8.51
C SER A 293 18.07 21.07 9.92
N LEU A 294 17.70 19.84 10.32
CA LEU A 294 18.14 19.30 11.61
C LEU A 294 19.66 19.06 11.63
N ALA A 295 20.26 18.81 10.47
CA ALA A 295 21.71 18.80 10.31
C ALA A 295 22.30 20.20 10.59
N GLY A 296 21.62 21.25 10.10
CA GLY A 296 21.93 22.64 10.40
C GLY A 296 21.87 22.95 11.89
N CYS A 297 20.84 22.48 12.60
CA CYS A 297 20.77 22.61 14.07
C CYS A 297 21.99 22.00 14.78
N SER A 298 22.39 20.79 14.37
CA SER A 298 23.57 20.16 14.96
C SER A 298 24.87 20.87 14.58
N THR A 299 24.95 21.38 13.36
CA THR A 299 26.11 22.13 12.86
C THR A 299 26.27 23.42 13.64
N TYR A 300 25.19 24.15 13.88
CA TYR A 300 25.16 25.35 14.72
C TYR A 300 25.67 25.06 16.14
N LEU A 301 25.14 24.01 16.78
CA LEU A 301 25.59 23.60 18.13
C LEU A 301 27.08 23.20 18.19
N ALA A 302 27.64 22.75 17.08
CA ALA A 302 29.01 22.24 16.98
C ALA A 302 29.94 23.15 16.17
N ASP A 303 29.54 24.38 15.88
CA ASP A 303 30.30 25.28 15.02
C ASP A 303 31.65 25.62 15.69
N PRO A 304 32.78 25.30 15.04
CA PRO A 304 34.11 25.51 15.60
C PRO A 304 34.49 26.99 15.70
N SER A 305 33.74 27.90 15.08
CA SER A 305 33.95 29.34 15.21
C SER A 305 33.62 29.86 16.62
N PHE A 306 32.79 29.14 17.38
CA PHE A 306 32.53 29.46 18.78
C PHE A 306 33.64 28.89 19.67
N THR A 307 34.49 29.77 20.21
CA THR A 307 35.54 29.34 21.17
C THR A 307 34.98 29.08 22.57
N ASP A 308 33.82 29.66 22.87
CA ASP A 308 33.06 29.49 24.12
C ASP A 308 31.57 29.35 23.77
N PRO A 309 30.85 28.33 24.31
CA PRO A 309 29.41 28.21 24.15
C PRO A 309 28.59 29.48 24.43
N GLU A 310 29.06 30.39 25.29
CA GLU A 310 28.37 31.66 25.52
C GLU A 310 28.25 32.52 24.26
N GLN A 311 29.25 32.48 23.36
CA GLN A 311 29.22 33.22 22.09
C GLN A 311 28.07 32.75 21.19
N MET A 312 27.79 31.45 21.19
CA MET A 312 26.67 30.86 20.45
C MET A 312 25.32 31.38 20.99
N PHE A 313 25.16 31.46 22.31
CA PHE A 313 23.93 32.00 22.90
C PHE A 313 23.79 33.51 22.72
N ASN A 314 24.91 34.25 22.75
CA ASN A 314 24.91 35.68 22.45
C ASN A 314 24.52 35.95 20.98
N ARG A 315 25.02 35.15 20.02
CA ARG A 315 24.56 35.22 18.63
C ARG A 315 23.05 34.98 18.48
N MET A 316 22.49 34.04 19.24
CA MET A 316 21.03 33.82 19.26
C MET A 316 20.27 35.05 19.80
N LEU A 317 20.86 35.81 20.73
CA LEU A 317 20.24 37.02 21.29
C LEU A 317 20.37 38.22 20.34
N ASP A 318 21.48 38.33 19.64
CA ASP A 318 21.81 39.46 18.76
C ASP A 318 21.18 39.32 17.35
N ALA A 319 20.75 38.11 16.97
CA ALA A 319 20.13 37.86 15.67
C ALA A 319 18.75 38.55 15.51
N GLU A 320 18.52 39.18 14.36
CA GLU A 320 17.22 39.73 13.98
C GLU A 320 16.38 38.64 13.27
N HIS A 321 15.58 37.88 14.02
CA HIS A 321 14.71 36.83 13.44
C HIS A 321 13.48 37.41 12.73
N ASP A 322 13.06 38.64 13.04
CA ASP A 322 12.03 39.40 12.34
C ASP A 322 12.57 40.77 11.88
N PRO A 323 13.41 40.80 10.81
CA PRO A 323 14.05 42.03 10.33
C PRO A 323 13.06 43.13 9.93
N GLU A 324 11.89 42.73 9.42
CA GLU A 324 10.82 43.61 8.95
C GLU A 324 9.83 44.02 10.06
N GLY A 325 9.87 43.36 11.22
CA GLY A 325 9.00 43.67 12.36
C GLY A 325 7.54 43.24 12.16
N VAL A 326 7.28 42.26 11.30
CA VAL A 326 5.92 41.81 10.93
C VAL A 326 5.19 41.18 12.11
N MET A 327 5.92 40.49 13.00
CA MET A 327 5.36 39.82 14.15
C MET A 327 5.10 40.76 15.33
N GLY A 328 5.70 41.96 15.32
CA GLY A 328 5.54 42.95 16.38
C GLY A 328 5.95 42.43 17.76
N TRP A 329 6.96 41.54 17.82
CA TRP A 329 7.42 40.93 19.06
C TRP A 329 7.88 41.98 20.07
N LYS A 330 7.74 41.64 21.35
CA LYS A 330 8.16 42.48 22.47
C LYS A 330 9.12 41.71 23.36
N ASP A 331 10.11 42.44 23.90
CA ASP A 331 11.00 41.91 24.92
C ASP A 331 10.30 41.79 26.28
N SER A 332 11.03 41.29 27.29
CA SER A 332 10.54 41.15 28.67
C SER A 332 10.19 42.48 29.35
N MET A 333 10.60 43.61 28.80
CA MET A 333 10.29 44.96 29.28
C MET A 333 9.15 45.62 28.48
N GLY A 334 8.59 44.91 27.49
CA GLY A 334 7.51 45.40 26.64
C GLY A 334 7.96 46.28 25.48
N ASN A 335 9.27 46.42 25.24
CA ASN A 335 9.81 47.17 24.12
C ASN A 335 9.74 46.32 22.83
N PRO A 336 9.52 46.93 21.65
CA PRO A 336 9.63 46.22 20.38
C PRO A 336 10.99 45.55 20.23
N THR A 337 11.00 44.29 19.81
CA THR A 337 12.22 43.52 19.53
C THR A 337 12.10 42.81 18.20
N LYS A 338 13.24 42.63 17.52
CA LYS A 338 13.35 41.80 16.31
C LYS A 338 13.86 40.39 16.60
N THR A 339 14.38 40.15 17.79
CA THR A 339 14.80 38.84 18.25
C THR A 339 13.58 38.05 18.68
N HIS A 340 13.46 36.81 18.21
CA HIS A 340 12.36 35.92 18.56
C HIS A 340 12.32 35.70 20.09
N PRO A 341 11.21 36.00 20.79
CA PRO A 341 11.15 35.93 22.26
C PRO A 341 11.52 34.56 22.84
N GLN A 342 11.02 33.47 22.25
CA GLN A 342 11.37 32.11 22.67
C GLN A 342 12.86 31.76 22.46
N VAL A 343 13.48 32.25 21.39
CA VAL A 343 14.92 32.07 21.14
C VAL A 343 15.73 32.78 22.21
N ALA A 344 15.36 34.03 22.52
CA ALA A 344 16.00 34.82 23.57
C ALA A 344 15.84 34.19 24.96
N LEU A 345 14.65 33.62 25.26
CA LEU A 345 14.40 32.92 26.51
C LEU A 345 15.28 31.67 26.66
N ALA A 346 15.35 30.83 25.62
CA ALA A 346 16.20 29.65 25.61
C ALA A 346 17.69 30.00 25.76
N ALA A 347 18.17 31.02 25.05
CA ALA A 347 19.55 31.48 25.14
C ALA A 347 19.90 32.01 26.55
N ARG A 348 19.05 32.87 27.13
CA ARG A 348 19.23 33.40 28.50
C ARG A 348 19.20 32.29 29.55
N ALA A 349 18.31 31.31 29.40
CA ALA A 349 18.24 30.16 30.30
C ALA A 349 19.56 29.37 30.32
N MET A 350 20.24 29.25 29.18
CA MET A 350 21.54 28.59 29.09
C MET A 350 22.69 29.46 29.63
N LEU A 351 22.68 30.77 29.38
CA LEU A 351 23.69 31.70 29.91
C LEU A 351 23.66 31.79 31.45
N ASN A 352 22.47 31.67 32.05
CA ASN A 352 22.31 31.69 33.50
C ASN A 352 22.76 30.40 34.21
N LYS A 353 23.08 29.34 33.45
CA LYS A 353 23.55 28.06 34.01
C LYS A 353 25.05 28.06 34.22
N GLU A 354 25.49 27.31 35.24
CA GLU A 354 26.91 27.04 35.41
C GLU A 354 27.49 26.27 34.22
N GLU A 355 28.76 26.54 33.90
CA GLU A 355 29.45 26.03 32.72
C GLU A 355 29.33 24.51 32.56
N LYS A 356 29.49 23.75 33.66
CA LYS A 356 29.40 22.29 33.65
C LYS A 356 27.99 21.80 33.31
N GLU A 357 26.96 22.44 33.86
CA GLU A 357 25.56 22.11 33.57
C GLU A 357 25.23 22.45 32.11
N ARG A 358 25.65 23.64 31.65
CA ARG A 358 25.47 24.11 30.27
C ARG A 358 26.11 23.15 29.26
N ASN A 359 27.36 22.73 29.49
CA ASN A 359 28.07 21.79 28.62
C ASN A 359 27.40 20.39 28.60
N SER A 360 26.85 19.94 29.74
CA SER A 360 26.10 18.68 29.83
C SER A 360 24.83 18.71 28.96
N VAL A 361 24.06 19.80 29.03
CA VAL A 361 22.86 20.01 28.21
C VAL A 361 23.21 20.07 26.71
N LEU A 362 24.26 20.81 26.34
CA LEU A 362 24.74 20.88 24.95
C LEU A 362 25.15 19.52 24.39
N SER A 363 25.90 18.73 25.18
CA SER A 363 26.31 17.38 24.78
C SER A 363 25.09 16.46 24.58
N THR A 364 24.08 16.59 25.42
CA THR A 364 22.84 15.83 25.32
C THR A 364 22.07 16.19 24.04
N ALA A 365 21.89 17.50 23.76
CA ALA A 365 21.24 17.97 22.54
C ALA A 365 21.97 17.51 21.26
N LYS A 366 23.30 17.60 21.22
CA LYS A 366 24.13 17.09 20.10
C LYS A 366 23.93 15.60 19.86
N THR A 367 23.90 14.81 20.94
CA THR A 367 23.72 13.36 20.84
C THR A 367 22.37 13.02 20.19
N LYS A 368 21.30 13.74 20.55
CA LYS A 368 19.96 13.54 19.98
C LYS A 368 19.87 13.94 18.50
N LEU A 369 20.71 14.86 18.04
CA LEU A 369 20.75 15.30 16.64
C LEU A 369 21.73 14.50 15.76
N SER A 370 22.55 13.62 16.34
CA SER A 370 23.63 12.92 15.63
C SER A 370 23.19 12.11 14.40
N LEU A 371 21.98 11.54 14.41
CA LEU A 371 21.43 10.82 13.25
C LEU A 371 21.30 11.74 12.02
N TYR A 372 20.93 12.99 12.23
CA TYR A 372 20.61 13.92 11.15
C TYR A 372 21.86 14.54 10.52
N THR A 373 23.03 14.41 11.14
CA THR A 373 24.31 14.89 10.58
C THR A 373 24.98 13.86 9.69
N GLU A 374 24.53 12.61 9.70
CA GLU A 374 25.04 11.58 8.79
C GLU A 374 24.84 12.01 7.32
N PRO A 375 25.86 12.02 6.45
CA PRO A 375 25.79 12.66 5.13
C PRO A 375 24.62 12.21 4.25
N ILE A 376 24.26 10.91 4.31
CA ILE A 376 23.16 10.35 3.53
C ILE A 376 21.82 10.84 4.07
N VAL A 377 21.62 10.77 5.40
CA VAL A 377 20.38 11.20 6.06
C VAL A 377 20.24 12.72 5.92
N ALA A 378 21.28 13.48 6.26
CA ALA A 378 21.34 14.94 6.13
C ALA A 378 20.88 15.39 4.74
N ARG A 379 21.43 14.80 3.67
CA ARG A 379 21.02 15.10 2.29
C ARG A 379 19.54 14.80 2.03
N ASN A 380 19.04 13.67 2.51
CA ASN A 380 17.65 13.25 2.31
C ASN A 380 16.65 14.01 3.21
N THR A 381 17.13 14.73 4.22
CA THR A 381 16.33 15.57 5.13
C THR A 381 16.68 17.06 5.05
N ALA A 382 17.43 17.49 4.03
CA ALA A 382 17.87 18.87 3.88
C ALA A 382 16.77 19.83 3.39
N HIS A 383 15.79 19.32 2.64
CA HIS A 383 14.65 20.08 2.11
C HIS A 383 13.46 19.14 1.89
N SER A 384 12.23 19.65 1.93
CA SER A 384 11.02 18.91 1.56
C SER A 384 10.70 18.97 0.06
N ASP A 385 10.55 17.80 -0.59
CA ASP A 385 10.03 17.70 -1.97
C ASP A 385 8.48 17.57 -2.00
N PHE A 386 7.86 17.36 -0.84
CA PHE A 386 6.40 17.27 -0.65
C PHE A 386 6.03 17.77 0.75
N CYS A 387 4.78 18.20 0.93
CA CYS A 387 4.27 18.61 2.24
C CYS A 387 3.32 17.54 2.82
N VAL A 388 3.32 17.36 4.13
CA VAL A 388 2.42 16.42 4.82
C VAL A 388 0.95 16.71 4.53
N ASN A 389 0.57 17.98 4.43
CA ASN A 389 -0.80 18.40 4.15
C ASN A 389 -1.32 17.84 2.81
N ASP A 390 -0.45 17.69 1.81
CA ASP A 390 -0.81 17.21 0.48
C ASP A 390 -1.30 15.76 0.50
N LEU A 391 -0.91 14.98 1.52
CA LEU A 391 -1.35 13.59 1.65
C LEU A 391 -2.88 13.46 1.65
N MET A 392 -3.61 14.43 2.21
CA MET A 392 -5.08 14.44 2.24
C MET A 392 -5.72 15.50 1.34
N ASN A 393 -4.97 16.55 0.99
CA ASN A 393 -5.52 17.76 0.38
C ASN A 393 -5.07 18.04 -1.05
N HIS A 394 -4.18 17.22 -1.61
CA HIS A 394 -3.81 17.30 -3.02
C HIS A 394 -4.98 16.94 -3.96
N GLU A 395 -4.96 17.42 -5.20
CA GLU A 395 -6.03 17.15 -6.17
C GLU A 395 -6.18 15.65 -6.47
N LYS A 396 -5.05 14.97 -6.63
CA LYS A 396 -4.94 13.51 -6.79
C LYS A 396 -4.66 12.83 -5.44
N PRO A 397 -5.13 11.59 -5.20
CA PRO A 397 -4.76 10.84 -4.01
C PRO A 397 -3.25 10.58 -3.97
N VAL A 398 -2.64 10.59 -2.80
CA VAL A 398 -1.19 10.50 -2.63
C VAL A 398 -0.79 9.21 -1.93
N SER A 399 0.22 8.53 -2.46
CA SER A 399 0.73 7.25 -1.98
C SER A 399 2.17 7.39 -1.53
N LEU A 400 2.36 7.69 -0.25
CA LEU A 400 3.66 7.78 0.39
C LEU A 400 4.11 6.42 0.93
N TYR A 401 5.34 6.04 0.59
CA TYR A 401 6.03 4.88 1.10
C TYR A 401 7.25 5.34 1.90
N LEU A 402 7.26 5.05 3.20
CA LEU A 402 8.40 5.24 4.09
C LEU A 402 9.23 3.97 4.04
N VAL A 403 10.22 3.93 3.14
CA VAL A 403 11.04 2.75 2.88
C VAL A 403 12.22 2.75 3.84
N ILE A 404 12.34 1.66 4.61
CA ILE A 404 13.39 1.49 5.61
C ILE A 404 14.09 0.15 5.38
N PRO A 405 15.40 0.14 5.14
CA PRO A 405 16.18 -1.10 5.13
C PRO A 405 16.13 -1.79 6.50
N PRO A 406 15.95 -3.12 6.57
CA PRO A 406 15.93 -3.83 7.85
C PRO A 406 17.18 -3.62 8.72
N SER A 407 18.34 -3.43 8.10
CA SER A 407 19.62 -3.12 8.77
C SER A 407 19.59 -1.82 9.56
N ASP A 408 18.83 -0.83 9.08
CA ASP A 408 18.83 0.53 9.60
C ASP A 408 17.59 0.85 10.44
N LYS A 409 16.69 -0.13 10.60
CA LYS A 409 15.41 0.01 11.31
C LYS A 409 15.54 0.63 12.70
N ALA A 410 16.49 0.17 13.52
CA ALA A 410 16.70 0.71 14.87
C ALA A 410 17.29 2.12 14.83
N ARG A 411 18.21 2.37 13.89
CA ARG A 411 18.92 3.65 13.74
C ARG A 411 18.01 4.75 13.21
N LEU A 412 17.14 4.43 12.25
CA LEU A 412 16.20 5.36 11.61
C LEU A 412 14.86 5.49 12.35
N ARG A 413 14.60 4.66 13.36
CA ARG A 413 13.38 4.71 14.17
C ARG A 413 13.03 6.14 14.62
N PRO A 414 13.97 6.97 15.13
CA PRO A 414 13.66 8.33 15.58
C PRO A 414 13.09 9.21 14.45
N LEU A 415 13.66 9.15 13.25
CA LEU A 415 13.21 9.92 12.09
C LEU A 415 11.82 9.49 11.61
N ILE A 416 11.54 8.18 11.62
CA ILE A 416 10.23 7.66 11.18
C ILE A 416 9.14 7.97 12.20
N ARG A 417 9.48 7.90 13.50
CA ARG A 417 8.60 8.37 14.57
C ARG A 417 8.31 9.85 14.42
N LEU A 418 9.33 10.68 14.22
CA LEU A 418 9.18 12.11 13.96
C LEU A 418 8.23 12.38 12.80
N PHE A 419 8.40 11.67 11.68
CA PHE A 419 7.51 11.79 10.53
C PHE A 419 6.05 11.44 10.87
N ILE A 420 5.81 10.30 11.51
CA ILE A 420 4.44 9.84 11.84
C ILE A 420 3.78 10.77 12.86
N THR A 421 4.50 11.16 13.91
CA THR A 421 4.01 12.10 14.92
C THR A 421 3.63 13.42 14.27
N PHE A 422 4.50 13.96 13.41
CA PHE A 422 4.22 15.21 12.72
C PHE A 422 3.06 15.08 11.72
N LEU A 423 2.96 13.95 11.00
CA LEU A 423 1.84 13.63 10.13
C LEU A 423 0.50 13.71 10.88
N LEU A 424 0.42 13.10 12.05
CA LEU A 424 -0.79 13.13 12.87
C LEU A 424 -1.08 14.54 13.35
N LEU A 425 -0.11 15.21 13.97
CA LEU A 425 -0.27 16.57 14.51
C LEU A 425 -0.77 17.57 13.46
N ARG A 426 -0.24 17.50 12.23
CA ARG A 426 -0.65 18.40 11.15
C ARG A 426 -2.01 18.08 10.58
N LEU A 427 -2.30 16.81 10.31
CA LEU A 427 -3.54 16.42 9.64
C LEU A 427 -4.74 16.43 10.60
N THR A 428 -4.52 16.55 11.92
CA THR A 428 -5.59 16.70 12.90
C THR A 428 -5.61 18.06 13.61
N ALA A 429 -4.97 19.08 13.04
CA ALA A 429 -4.85 20.38 13.68
C ALA A 429 -6.17 21.20 13.70
N ARG A 430 -7.07 20.98 12.73
CA ARG A 430 -8.30 21.77 12.57
C ARG A 430 -9.47 20.89 12.15
N MET A 431 -10.62 21.11 12.77
CA MET A 431 -11.89 20.51 12.39
C MET A 431 -12.91 21.62 12.16
N SER A 432 -13.49 21.65 10.97
CA SER A 432 -14.50 22.62 10.58
C SER A 432 -15.91 22.07 10.89
N PHE A 433 -16.81 22.96 11.31
CA PHE A 433 -18.19 22.60 11.68
C PHE A 433 -19.20 23.49 10.95
N GLU A 434 -20.23 22.87 10.38
CA GLU A 434 -21.42 23.54 9.83
C GLU A 434 -22.65 22.92 10.48
N GLU A 435 -23.56 23.77 10.99
CA GLU A 435 -24.82 23.34 11.63
C GLU A 435 -24.63 22.27 12.74
N GLY A 436 -23.53 22.36 13.49
CA GLY A 436 -23.20 21.41 14.56
C GLY A 436 -22.69 20.04 14.08
N LYS A 437 -22.43 19.87 12.78
CA LYS A 437 -21.81 18.67 12.21
C LYS A 437 -20.39 18.97 11.73
N SER A 438 -19.48 18.04 12.00
CA SER A 438 -18.14 18.10 11.43
C SER A 438 -18.22 17.99 9.89
N ILE A 439 -17.56 18.91 9.20
CA ILE A 439 -17.41 18.91 7.74
C ILE A 439 -16.10 18.23 7.40
N LYS A 440 -16.08 17.52 6.29
CA LYS A 440 -14.84 16.95 5.74
C LYS A 440 -13.97 18.06 5.18
N ASP A 441 -12.93 18.41 5.91
CA ASP A 441 -11.89 19.37 5.48
C ASP A 441 -10.75 18.68 4.71
N TYR A 442 -11.06 17.60 3.99
CA TYR A 442 -10.08 16.83 3.22
C TYR A 442 -10.63 16.36 1.87
N ARG A 443 -9.75 16.28 0.86
CA ARG A 443 -10.11 15.77 -0.48
C ARG A 443 -10.08 14.24 -0.52
N HIS A 444 -9.09 13.63 0.13
CA HIS A 444 -8.86 12.19 0.15
C HIS A 444 -8.70 11.68 1.57
N ARG A 445 -9.32 10.54 1.88
CA ARG A 445 -9.04 9.82 3.14
C ARG A 445 -7.59 9.33 3.13
N LEU A 446 -6.98 9.26 4.31
CA LEU A 446 -5.64 8.71 4.47
C LEU A 446 -5.69 7.35 5.16
N LEU A 447 -5.12 6.33 4.53
CA LEU A 447 -4.79 5.07 5.19
C LEU A 447 -3.35 5.13 5.71
N LEU A 448 -3.19 5.21 7.03
CA LEU A 448 -1.90 5.06 7.70
C LEU A 448 -1.64 3.56 7.94
N LEU A 449 -0.80 2.96 7.09
CA LEU A 449 -0.47 1.53 7.14
C LEU A 449 0.89 1.34 7.81
N ILE A 450 0.92 0.72 8.99
CA ILE A 450 2.16 0.46 9.73
C ILE A 450 2.42 -1.05 9.74
N ASP A 451 3.29 -1.53 8.83
CA ASP A 451 3.56 -2.98 8.66
C ASP A 451 4.20 -3.61 9.90
N GLU A 452 4.92 -2.87 10.74
CA GLU A 452 5.44 -3.40 12.00
C GLU A 452 5.44 -2.35 13.10
N LEU A 453 4.34 -2.24 13.85
CA LEU A 453 4.16 -1.21 14.87
C LEU A 453 5.20 -1.31 15.99
N ALA A 454 5.47 -2.51 16.49
CA ALA A 454 6.43 -2.73 17.60
C ALA A 454 7.84 -2.21 17.27
N SER A 455 8.19 -2.14 15.99
CA SER A 455 9.48 -1.58 15.56
C SER A 455 9.68 -0.12 15.91
N LEU A 456 8.59 0.63 16.02
CA LEU A 456 8.60 2.07 16.25
C LEU A 456 8.60 2.40 17.75
N LYS A 457 8.57 1.39 18.64
CA LYS A 457 8.29 1.56 20.08
C LYS A 457 7.00 2.36 20.32
N LYS A 458 6.83 2.97 21.50
CA LYS A 458 5.61 3.70 21.91
C LYS A 458 5.41 4.98 21.11
N LEU A 459 4.40 5.04 20.25
CA LEU A 459 3.95 6.27 19.59
C LEU A 459 2.75 6.83 20.35
N GLU A 460 3.01 7.70 21.33
CA GLU A 460 1.97 8.25 22.21
C GLU A 460 0.89 9.00 21.43
N GLN A 461 1.27 9.87 20.49
CA GLN A 461 0.32 10.63 19.67
C GLN A 461 -0.56 9.71 18.80
N LEU A 462 -0.04 8.55 18.37
CA LEU A 462 -0.85 7.57 17.66
C LEU A 462 -1.82 6.88 18.60
N GLN A 463 -1.36 6.46 19.78
CA GLN A 463 -2.19 5.76 20.77
C GLN A 463 -3.38 6.61 21.23
N ASP A 464 -3.12 7.86 21.62
CA ASP A 464 -4.18 8.78 22.02
C ASP A 464 -5.04 9.19 20.81
N GLY A 465 -4.38 9.31 19.65
CA GLY A 465 -4.95 9.63 18.35
C GLY A 465 -6.05 8.67 17.88
N LEU A 466 -5.95 7.37 18.16
CA LEU A 466 -6.93 6.37 17.69
C LEU A 466 -8.38 6.68 18.11
N SER A 467 -8.59 7.49 19.15
CA SER A 467 -9.91 7.91 19.58
C SER A 467 -10.58 8.96 18.67
N TYR A 468 -9.81 9.77 17.95
CA TYR A 468 -10.33 10.92 17.19
C TYR A 468 -9.87 10.99 15.73
N ILE A 469 -8.73 10.41 15.33
CA ILE A 469 -8.16 10.56 13.97
C ILE A 469 -9.09 10.01 12.87
N ALA A 470 -9.96 9.06 13.20
CA ALA A 470 -11.02 8.58 12.31
C ALA A 470 -11.97 9.70 11.86
N GLY A 471 -12.30 10.64 12.77
CA GLY A 471 -13.12 11.83 12.47
C GLY A 471 -12.44 12.78 11.49
N TYR A 472 -11.11 12.82 11.50
CA TYR A 472 -10.29 13.57 10.56
C TYR A 472 -10.06 12.84 9.22
N GLY A 473 -10.68 11.67 9.01
CA GLY A 473 -10.56 10.91 7.76
C GLY A 473 -9.32 10.01 7.67
N ILE A 474 -8.60 9.83 8.78
CA ILE A 474 -7.44 8.95 8.86
C ILE A 474 -7.87 7.58 9.38
N THR A 475 -7.56 6.52 8.64
CA THR A 475 -7.74 5.13 9.07
C THR A 475 -6.38 4.53 9.33
N ALA A 476 -6.17 3.99 10.53
CA ALA A 476 -4.94 3.30 10.90
C ALA A 476 -5.10 1.80 10.67
N PHE A 477 -4.16 1.19 9.95
CA PHE A 477 -4.05 -0.26 9.81
C PHE A 477 -2.69 -0.71 10.33
N LEU A 478 -2.72 -1.28 11.53
CA LEU A 478 -1.57 -1.57 12.35
C LEU A 478 -1.29 -3.06 12.37
N PHE A 479 -0.03 -3.44 12.21
CA PHE A 479 0.41 -4.83 12.19
C PHE A 479 1.42 -5.07 13.31
N VAL A 480 1.20 -6.15 14.06
CA VAL A 480 2.05 -6.62 15.15
C VAL A 480 2.29 -8.12 14.98
N GLN A 481 3.47 -8.61 15.37
CA GLN A 481 3.75 -10.04 15.20
C GLN A 481 3.00 -10.89 16.22
N ASP A 482 2.97 -10.41 17.46
CA ASP A 482 2.24 -10.97 18.58
C ASP A 482 1.89 -9.85 19.57
N ARG A 483 1.14 -10.20 20.62
CA ARG A 483 0.73 -9.25 21.65
C ARG A 483 1.85 -8.92 22.64
N ILE A 484 2.82 -9.81 22.84
CA ILE A 484 3.92 -9.60 23.79
C ILE A 484 4.79 -8.44 23.32
N GLN A 485 5.16 -8.41 22.04
CA GLN A 485 5.90 -7.30 21.42
C GLN A 485 5.15 -5.96 21.52
N LEU A 486 3.82 -5.99 21.43
CA LEU A 486 3.01 -4.79 21.61
C LEU A 486 3.09 -4.27 23.05
N ARG A 487 2.96 -5.17 24.04
CA ARG A 487 3.08 -4.83 25.47
C ARG A 487 4.50 -4.40 25.86
N GLU A 488 5.53 -5.02 25.31
CA GLU A 488 6.92 -4.58 25.51
C GLU A 488 7.13 -3.14 25.01
N ALA A 489 6.49 -2.78 23.90
CA ALA A 489 6.62 -1.45 23.32
C ALA A 489 5.71 -0.39 23.98
N TYR A 490 4.49 -0.72 24.42
CA TYR A 490 3.48 0.24 24.89
C TYR A 490 3.10 0.09 26.37
N GLY A 491 3.62 -0.93 27.06
CA GLY A 491 3.25 -1.32 28.41
C GLY A 491 2.05 -2.27 28.48
N ASP A 492 1.82 -2.85 29.67
CA ASP A 492 0.73 -3.81 29.90
C ASP A 492 -0.67 -3.19 29.78
N HIS A 493 -0.77 -1.88 29.96
CA HIS A 493 -1.99 -1.08 29.89
C HIS A 493 -2.18 -0.38 28.53
N GLU A 494 -1.58 -0.93 27.46
CA GLU A 494 -1.75 -0.40 26.10
C GLU A 494 -3.22 -0.29 25.70
N THR A 495 -3.59 0.83 25.07
CA THR A 495 -4.95 1.10 24.59
C THR A 495 -5.09 0.94 23.08
N MET A 496 -4.01 0.58 22.38
CA MET A 496 -3.99 0.37 20.92
C MET A 496 -4.96 -0.72 20.49
N THR A 497 -4.97 -1.85 21.20
CA THR A 497 -5.89 -2.96 20.94
C THR A 497 -7.34 -2.52 21.14
N ALA A 498 -7.64 -1.77 22.20
CA ALA A 498 -8.99 -1.29 22.49
C ALA A 498 -9.46 -0.24 21.47
N GLY A 499 -8.56 0.64 21.01
CA GLY A 499 -8.84 1.68 20.01
C GLY A 499 -9.12 1.14 18.59
N CYS A 500 -8.72 -0.10 18.30
CA CYS A 500 -9.01 -0.76 17.02
C CYS A 500 -10.30 -1.58 17.09
N GLN A 501 -11.36 -1.13 16.42
CA GLN A 501 -12.65 -1.83 16.41
C GLN A 501 -12.61 -3.16 15.66
N LEU A 502 -11.77 -3.23 14.61
CA LEU A 502 -11.50 -4.45 13.85
C LEU A 502 -10.16 -5.05 14.26
N ARG A 503 -10.19 -6.29 14.74
CA ARG A 503 -8.99 -7.04 15.11
C ARG A 503 -8.92 -8.28 14.25
N ILE A 504 -7.76 -8.51 13.65
CA ILE A 504 -7.49 -9.65 12.77
C ILE A 504 -6.43 -10.50 13.46
N ALA A 505 -6.69 -11.80 13.60
CA ALA A 505 -5.73 -12.72 14.19
C ALA A 505 -5.41 -13.86 13.21
N TYR A 506 -4.13 -14.07 12.97
CA TYR A 506 -3.64 -15.27 12.31
C TYR A 506 -3.32 -16.34 13.37
N ALA A 507 -2.98 -17.55 12.93
CA ALA A 507 -2.48 -18.58 13.84
C ALA A 507 -1.34 -18.02 14.70
N PRO A 508 -1.48 -17.99 16.04
CA PRO A 508 -0.49 -17.43 16.94
C PRO A 508 0.70 -18.39 17.11
N ASN A 509 1.87 -17.84 17.42
CA ASN A 509 3.05 -18.61 17.79
C ASN A 509 3.27 -18.68 19.32
N SER A 510 2.57 -17.85 20.10
CA SER A 510 2.67 -17.81 21.56
C SER A 510 1.38 -18.27 22.23
N ILE A 511 1.51 -18.94 23.36
CA ILE A 511 0.39 -19.46 24.16
C ILE A 511 -0.49 -18.30 24.65
N ASP A 512 0.11 -17.21 25.14
CA ASP A 512 -0.62 -16.05 25.64
C ASP A 512 -1.55 -15.45 24.57
N THR A 513 -1.05 -15.29 23.34
CA THR A 513 -1.87 -14.77 22.23
C THR A 513 -2.98 -15.77 21.86
N ALA A 514 -2.73 -17.07 21.97
CA ALA A 514 -3.75 -18.09 21.74
C ALA A 514 -4.85 -18.10 22.81
N GLU A 515 -4.50 -17.92 24.08
CA GLU A 515 -5.46 -17.77 25.17
C GLU A 515 -6.30 -16.51 25.02
N ASP A 516 -5.69 -15.39 24.63
CA ASP A 516 -6.40 -14.16 24.36
C ASP A 516 -7.37 -14.32 23.19
N ILE A 517 -6.95 -14.95 22.10
CA ILE A 517 -7.83 -15.28 20.96
C ILE A 517 -9.01 -16.15 21.44
N SER A 518 -8.75 -17.18 22.25
CA SER A 518 -9.79 -18.03 22.84
C SER A 518 -10.80 -17.20 23.65
N LYS A 519 -10.31 -16.32 24.54
CA LYS A 519 -11.15 -15.42 25.34
C LYS A 519 -11.94 -14.44 24.47
N MET A 520 -11.34 -13.88 23.43
CA MET A 520 -11.99 -12.98 22.47
C MET A 520 -13.09 -13.67 21.64
N THR A 521 -12.96 -14.96 21.35
CA THR A 521 -14.03 -15.72 20.67
C THR A 521 -15.23 -16.00 21.57
N GLY A 522 -15.05 -15.93 22.89
CA GLY A 522 -16.09 -16.17 23.88
C GLY A 522 -16.34 -17.66 24.16
N VAL A 523 -17.30 -17.91 25.05
CA VAL A 523 -17.70 -19.24 25.51
C VAL A 523 -19.12 -19.57 25.05
N MET A 524 -19.35 -20.83 24.73
CA MET A 524 -20.63 -21.36 24.30
C MET A 524 -21.10 -22.50 25.20
N THR A 525 -22.40 -22.71 25.25
CA THR A 525 -23.01 -23.82 25.97
C THR A 525 -23.10 -25.04 25.05
N VAL A 526 -22.52 -26.17 25.48
CA VAL A 526 -22.60 -27.44 24.74
C VAL A 526 -23.40 -28.46 25.55
N LYS A 527 -24.32 -29.17 24.89
CA LYS A 527 -25.04 -30.29 25.49
C LYS A 527 -24.17 -31.54 25.42
N ARG A 528 -23.82 -32.10 26.57
CA ARG A 528 -23.14 -33.38 26.70
C ARG A 528 -24.17 -34.44 27.08
N GLN A 529 -24.39 -35.41 26.20
CA GLN A 529 -25.26 -36.54 26.48
C GLN A 529 -24.44 -37.70 27.04
N ASN A 530 -24.70 -38.08 28.28
CA ASN A 530 -24.16 -39.30 28.88
C ASN A 530 -25.21 -40.40 28.73
N VAL A 531 -24.99 -41.31 27.79
CA VAL A 531 -25.85 -42.47 27.56
C VAL A 531 -25.32 -43.64 28.38
N SER A 532 -26.10 -44.10 29.36
CA SER A 532 -25.76 -45.29 30.15
C SER A 532 -26.61 -46.48 29.71
N TYR A 533 -25.95 -47.60 29.44
CA TYR A 533 -26.57 -48.86 29.08
C TYR A 533 -26.61 -49.78 30.31
N ASN A 534 -27.77 -49.87 30.98
CA ASN A 534 -27.98 -50.86 32.02
C ASN A 534 -28.35 -52.21 31.38
N GLY A 535 -27.34 -53.08 31.25
CA GLY A 535 -27.51 -54.44 30.75
C GLY A 535 -27.74 -55.43 31.89
N ASN A 536 -28.97 -55.91 32.05
CA ASN A 536 -29.20 -57.27 32.53
C ASN A 536 -29.70 -58.09 31.34
N ARG A 537 -29.00 -59.19 31.00
CA ARG A 537 -29.08 -59.94 29.73
C ARG A 537 -30.44 -60.60 29.41
N LEU A 538 -31.51 -60.34 30.17
CA LEU A 538 -32.83 -60.95 30.02
C LEU A 538 -33.99 -59.95 29.77
N GLY A 539 -33.70 -58.66 29.59
CA GLY A 539 -34.70 -57.60 29.36
C GLY A 539 -34.75 -57.04 27.93
N ALA A 540 -34.47 -57.85 26.90
CA ALA A 540 -34.22 -57.37 25.54
C ALA A 540 -35.43 -56.76 24.78
N MET A 541 -36.60 -56.60 25.40
CA MET A 541 -37.78 -56.04 24.72
C MET A 541 -38.16 -54.61 25.15
N LEU A 542 -37.62 -54.10 26.28
CA LEU A 542 -37.85 -52.74 26.78
C LEU A 542 -36.60 -52.23 27.52
N GLY A 543 -35.51 -51.98 26.79
CA GLY A 543 -34.31 -51.38 27.37
C GLY A 543 -34.59 -49.93 27.78
N GLN A 544 -34.70 -49.67 29.09
CA GLN A 544 -34.73 -48.30 29.62
C GLN A 544 -33.35 -47.65 29.38
N MET A 545 -33.22 -46.96 28.26
CA MET A 545 -32.06 -46.10 27.97
C MET A 545 -32.15 -44.87 28.87
N SER A 546 -31.17 -44.69 29.76
CA SER A 546 -31.04 -43.46 30.55
C SER A 546 -30.11 -42.50 29.82
N ILE A 547 -30.67 -41.41 29.30
CA ILE A 547 -29.93 -40.31 28.66
C ILE A 547 -29.90 -39.17 29.67
N ALA A 548 -28.74 -38.94 30.29
CA ALA A 548 -28.51 -37.76 31.12
C ALA A 548 -27.91 -36.67 30.24
N GLU A 549 -28.62 -35.55 30.07
CA GLU A 549 -28.11 -34.37 29.36
C GLU A 549 -27.53 -33.37 30.35
N GLU A 550 -26.23 -33.12 30.24
CA GLU A 550 -25.54 -32.10 31.00
C GLU A 550 -25.22 -30.91 30.09
N ARG A 551 -25.34 -29.70 30.63
CA ARG A 551 -24.89 -28.48 29.95
C ARG A 551 -23.52 -28.13 30.48
N VAL A 552 -22.56 -27.98 29.58
CA VAL A 552 -21.18 -27.65 29.95
C VAL A 552 -20.72 -26.42 29.17
N GLU A 553 -19.89 -25.62 29.83
CA GLU A 553 -19.19 -24.50 29.21
C GLU A 553 -18.06 -25.01 28.31
N ARG A 554 -17.96 -24.47 27.09
CA ARG A 554 -16.83 -24.69 26.19
C ARG A 554 -16.45 -23.38 25.51
N PRO A 555 -15.15 -22.99 25.48
CA PRO A 555 -14.70 -21.92 24.59
C PRO A 555 -15.15 -22.18 23.15
N LEU A 556 -15.58 -21.15 22.41
CA LEU A 556 -15.97 -21.32 21.01
C LEU A 556 -14.79 -21.87 20.18
N LEU A 557 -13.60 -21.35 20.46
CA LEU A 557 -12.31 -21.83 19.98
C LEU A 557 -11.39 -22.00 21.18
N THR A 558 -10.83 -23.19 21.40
CA THR A 558 -9.84 -23.37 22.48
C THR A 558 -8.49 -22.74 22.09
N ALA A 559 -7.64 -22.41 23.07
CA ALA A 559 -6.29 -21.89 22.78
C ALA A 559 -5.44 -22.86 21.92
N ASP A 560 -5.63 -24.16 22.15
CA ASP A 560 -5.01 -25.23 21.38
C ASP A 560 -5.55 -25.29 19.92
N GLU A 561 -6.86 -25.11 19.72
CA GLU A 561 -7.46 -24.97 18.39
C GLU A 561 -7.00 -23.69 17.67
N ALA A 562 -6.86 -22.58 18.40
CA ALA A 562 -6.36 -21.31 17.86
C ALA A 562 -4.92 -21.46 17.34
N SER A 563 -4.05 -22.12 18.13
CA SER A 563 -2.66 -22.40 17.76
C SER A 563 -2.53 -23.32 16.53
N ARG A 564 -3.54 -24.15 16.26
CA ARG A 564 -3.61 -25.06 15.12
C ARG A 564 -4.44 -24.56 13.94
N LEU A 565 -4.80 -23.26 13.92
CA LEU A 565 -5.46 -22.68 12.75
C LEU A 565 -4.65 -22.94 11.48
N SER A 566 -5.34 -23.34 10.41
CA SER A 566 -4.68 -23.59 9.13
C SER A 566 -3.99 -22.33 8.61
N ARG A 567 -2.92 -22.50 7.84
CA ARG A 567 -2.17 -21.37 7.25
C ARG A 567 -3.03 -20.44 6.40
N ASP A 568 -4.13 -20.95 5.83
CA ASP A 568 -5.07 -20.20 5.01
C ASP A 568 -6.26 -19.64 5.80
N GLU A 569 -6.36 -19.91 7.10
CA GLU A 569 -7.40 -19.42 7.98
C GLU A 569 -6.95 -18.21 8.79
N MET A 570 -7.91 -17.36 9.13
CA MET A 570 -7.75 -16.21 9.99
C MET A 570 -9.05 -15.94 10.74
N LEU A 571 -8.95 -15.21 11.84
CA LEU A 571 -10.09 -14.75 12.62
C LEU A 571 -10.23 -13.24 12.44
N VAL A 572 -11.47 -12.77 12.31
CA VAL A 572 -11.82 -11.35 12.33
C VAL A 572 -12.78 -11.10 13.48
N PHE A 573 -12.42 -10.16 14.33
CA PHE A 573 -13.25 -9.68 15.42
C PHE A 573 -13.70 -8.26 15.08
N ASN A 574 -15.00 -8.08 14.94
CA ASN A 574 -15.61 -6.76 14.80
C ASN A 574 -16.40 -6.47 16.08
N THR A 575 -16.15 -5.33 16.70
CA THR A 575 -16.76 -4.98 18.00
C THR A 575 -18.29 -5.00 17.92
N GLY A 576 -18.94 -5.64 18.89
CA GLY A 576 -20.40 -5.79 18.93
C GLY A 576 -20.96 -6.89 18.03
N HIS A 577 -20.10 -7.68 17.36
CA HIS A 577 -20.54 -8.76 16.47
C HIS A 577 -19.85 -10.10 16.78
N PRO A 578 -20.45 -11.24 16.38
CA PRO A 578 -19.81 -12.55 16.52
C PRO A 578 -18.48 -12.66 15.75
N PRO A 579 -17.50 -13.43 16.23
CA PRO A 579 -16.23 -13.61 15.53
C PRO A 579 -16.43 -14.28 14.17
N VAL A 580 -15.65 -13.86 13.17
CA VAL A 580 -15.68 -14.42 11.82
C VAL A 580 -14.48 -15.34 11.63
N ARG A 581 -14.72 -16.60 11.29
CA ARG A 581 -13.69 -17.51 10.77
C ARG A 581 -13.59 -17.30 9.26
N ALA A 582 -12.50 -16.70 8.83
CA ALA A 582 -12.28 -16.24 7.46
C ALA A 582 -11.06 -16.91 6.82
N ARG A 583 -10.89 -16.67 5.52
CA ARG A 583 -9.73 -17.08 4.72
C ARG A 583 -8.77 -15.92 4.53
N LYS A 584 -7.47 -16.22 4.54
CA LYS A 584 -6.45 -15.25 4.16
C LYS A 584 -6.53 -14.95 2.67
N LEU A 585 -6.25 -13.69 2.32
CA LEU A 585 -6.00 -13.31 0.94
C LEU A 585 -4.53 -13.54 0.59
N LYS A 586 -4.26 -13.86 -0.66
CA LYS A 586 -2.92 -13.82 -1.26
C LYS A 586 -3.05 -13.15 -2.61
N TYR A 587 -2.38 -12.02 -2.80
CA TYR A 587 -2.57 -11.20 -4.00
C TYR A 587 -2.29 -11.99 -5.30
N PHE A 588 -1.32 -12.92 -5.28
CA PHE A 588 -0.92 -13.70 -6.45
C PHE A 588 -1.93 -14.81 -6.83
N GLU A 589 -2.79 -15.25 -5.90
CA GLU A 589 -3.88 -16.20 -6.19
C GLU A 589 -5.09 -15.52 -6.85
N ILE A 590 -5.18 -14.18 -6.75
CA ILE A 590 -6.29 -13.39 -7.31
C ILE A 590 -5.82 -12.76 -8.63
N PRO A 591 -6.36 -13.17 -9.79
CA PRO A 591 -5.84 -12.74 -11.10
C PRO A 591 -5.76 -11.21 -11.27
N GLU A 592 -6.76 -10.48 -10.76
CA GLU A 592 -6.77 -9.02 -10.81
C GLU A 592 -5.62 -8.39 -10.01
N PHE A 593 -5.35 -8.88 -8.80
CA PHE A 593 -4.27 -8.34 -7.96
C PHE A 593 -2.89 -8.79 -8.47
N SER A 594 -2.75 -10.04 -8.90
CA SER A 594 -1.53 -10.53 -9.56
C SER A 594 -1.16 -9.68 -10.78
N LYS A 595 -2.15 -9.32 -11.63
CA LYS A 595 -1.92 -8.43 -12.77
C LYS A 595 -1.51 -7.02 -12.35
N ARG A 596 -2.11 -6.47 -11.29
CA ARG A 596 -1.76 -5.14 -10.78
C ARG A 596 -0.36 -5.11 -10.15
N ALA A 597 0.03 -6.17 -9.45
CA ALA A 597 1.32 -6.29 -8.78
C ALA A 597 2.51 -6.45 -9.74
N LYS A 598 2.27 -6.95 -10.95
CA LYS A 598 3.27 -7.08 -12.02
C LYS A 598 3.53 -5.75 -12.76
N ARG A 599 2.85 -4.67 -12.39
CA ARG A 599 3.13 -3.36 -12.99
C ARG A 599 4.44 -2.84 -12.39
N PRO A 600 5.42 -2.43 -13.21
CA PRO A 600 6.70 -1.97 -12.71
C PRO A 600 6.52 -0.72 -11.84
N SER A 601 7.36 -0.60 -10.81
CA SER A 601 7.38 0.59 -9.97
C SER A 601 7.77 1.83 -10.79
N PRO A 602 7.17 3.00 -10.51
CA PRO A 602 7.47 4.20 -11.27
C PRO A 602 8.88 4.67 -10.92
N SER A 603 9.62 5.12 -11.93
CA SER A 603 10.96 5.69 -11.75
C SER A 603 10.86 7.18 -11.48
N ARG A 604 11.73 7.69 -10.60
CA ARG A 604 11.84 9.13 -10.36
C ARG A 604 12.77 9.74 -11.39
N ILE A 605 12.25 10.69 -12.15
CA ILE A 605 13.02 11.47 -13.12
C ILE A 605 13.19 12.89 -12.57
N SER A 606 14.43 13.38 -12.62
CA SER A 606 14.79 14.73 -12.25
C SER A 606 14.93 15.60 -13.48
N ILE A 607 14.36 16.81 -13.44
CA ILE A 607 14.70 17.82 -14.44
C ILE A 607 15.27 18.99 -13.68
N ARG A 608 16.52 19.36 -13.98
CA ARG A 608 17.21 20.50 -13.36
C ARG A 608 17.18 21.66 -14.33
N TYR A 609 16.55 22.77 -13.95
CA TYR A 609 16.65 24.03 -14.66
C TYR A 609 17.60 24.95 -13.90
N ILE A 610 18.53 25.58 -14.60
CA ILE A 610 19.44 26.59 -14.03
C ILE A 610 18.99 27.94 -14.58
N ASP A 611 18.57 28.84 -13.69
CA ASP A 611 18.14 30.17 -14.08
C ASP A 611 19.32 31.09 -14.48
N LYS A 612 19.00 32.27 -15.04
CA LYS A 612 19.99 33.27 -15.49
C LYS A 612 20.92 33.80 -14.38
N LYS A 613 20.64 33.51 -13.11
CA LYS A 613 21.42 33.91 -11.93
C LYS A 613 22.21 32.74 -11.33
N GLY A 614 22.28 31.60 -12.04
CA GLY A 614 22.99 30.41 -11.58
C GLY A 614 22.25 29.61 -10.52
N ARG A 615 20.96 29.91 -10.29
CA ARG A 615 20.15 29.17 -9.31
C ARG A 615 19.59 27.92 -9.96
N SER A 616 19.88 26.77 -9.40
CA SER A 616 19.30 25.49 -9.80
C SER A 616 17.93 25.33 -9.14
N ALA A 617 16.84 25.33 -9.92
CA ALA A 617 15.54 24.86 -9.49
C ALA A 617 15.16 23.65 -10.33
N GLY A 618 14.94 22.50 -9.70
CA GLY A 618 14.59 21.27 -10.41
C GLY A 618 13.28 20.69 -9.92
N PRO A 619 12.19 20.74 -10.71
CA PRO A 619 11.02 19.93 -10.43
C PRO A 619 11.32 18.45 -10.71
N TRP A 620 10.77 17.58 -9.88
CA TRP A 620 10.91 16.12 -9.99
C TRP A 620 9.57 15.51 -10.39
N PHE A 621 9.62 14.44 -11.18
CA PHE A 621 8.42 13.78 -11.71
C PHE A 621 8.56 12.27 -11.58
N MET A 622 7.45 11.60 -11.30
CA MET A 622 7.40 10.14 -11.39
C MET A 622 6.91 9.75 -12.78
N VAL A 623 7.66 8.89 -13.46
CA VAL A 623 7.33 8.41 -14.80
C VAL A 623 7.14 6.90 -14.79
N ALA A 624 5.98 6.46 -15.29
CA ALA A 624 5.72 5.06 -15.58
C ALA A 624 5.71 4.85 -17.09
N CYS A 625 6.40 3.80 -17.55
CA CYS A 625 6.43 3.37 -18.94
C CYS A 625 5.72 2.02 -19.06
N GLU A 626 4.70 1.94 -19.90
CA GLU A 626 3.95 0.70 -20.14
C GLU A 626 3.91 0.37 -21.64
N ARG A 627 4.22 -0.89 -21.98
CA ARG A 627 4.02 -1.40 -23.34
C ARG A 627 2.57 -1.82 -23.54
N ASN A 628 1.93 -1.31 -24.59
CA ASN A 628 0.55 -1.70 -24.91
C ASN A 628 0.51 -3.15 -25.43
N ALA A 629 -0.28 -4.01 -24.78
CA ALA A 629 -0.39 -5.42 -25.15
C ALA A 629 -0.85 -5.60 -26.60
N GLY A 630 -0.13 -6.42 -27.38
CA GLY A 630 -0.39 -6.64 -28.81
C GLY A 630 -0.02 -5.45 -29.71
N SER A 631 0.51 -4.37 -29.12
CA SER A 631 0.94 -3.18 -29.82
C SER A 631 2.44 -2.97 -29.63
N LYS A 632 2.98 -2.28 -30.62
CA LYS A 632 4.34 -1.80 -30.65
C LYS A 632 4.50 -0.43 -29.92
N HIS A 633 3.41 0.07 -29.33
CA HIS A 633 3.35 1.40 -28.72
C HIS A 633 3.75 1.36 -27.25
N LEU A 634 4.51 2.38 -26.83
CA LEU A 634 4.83 2.66 -25.44
C LEU A 634 3.93 3.81 -24.96
N SER A 635 3.37 3.66 -23.77
CA SER A 635 2.61 4.68 -23.07
C SER A 635 3.46 5.21 -21.92
N LEU A 636 3.74 6.52 -21.92
CA LEU A 636 4.42 7.20 -20.83
C LEU A 636 3.40 7.99 -20.01
N THR A 637 3.44 7.84 -18.69
CA THR A 637 2.58 8.58 -17.75
C THR A 637 3.44 9.35 -16.76
N ILE A 638 3.38 10.68 -16.85
CA ILE A 638 4.14 11.61 -16.00
C ILE A 638 3.21 12.20 -14.95
N ASN A 639 3.56 12.07 -13.67
CA ASN A 639 2.86 12.76 -12.56
C ASN A 639 3.78 13.83 -11.97
N THR A 640 3.27 15.06 -11.89
CA THR A 640 3.97 16.26 -11.41
C THR A 640 3.39 16.75 -10.08
N TYR A 641 4.22 17.40 -9.26
CA TYR A 641 3.82 18.04 -7.99
C TYR A 641 3.35 19.50 -8.16
N SER A 642 3.60 20.11 -9.32
CA SER A 642 3.13 21.45 -9.70
C SER A 642 2.08 21.35 -10.82
N ASP A 643 1.42 22.48 -11.15
CA ASP A 643 0.32 22.70 -12.13
C ASP A 643 0.60 22.29 -13.58
N PHE A 644 1.34 21.21 -13.80
CA PHE A 644 1.54 20.60 -15.10
C PHE A 644 0.35 19.69 -15.41
N PRO A 645 -0.36 19.88 -16.54
CA PRO A 645 -1.42 18.96 -16.93
C PRO A 645 -0.84 17.54 -17.10
N ALA A 646 -1.63 16.52 -16.77
CA ALA A 646 -1.24 15.14 -17.02
C ALA A 646 -1.06 14.93 -18.53
N VAL A 647 0.18 14.68 -18.97
CA VAL A 647 0.49 14.43 -20.38
C VAL A 647 0.60 12.93 -20.59
N ARG A 648 -0.22 12.40 -21.52
CA ARG A 648 -0.13 11.02 -21.99
C ARG A 648 0.53 11.02 -23.37
N LEU A 649 1.75 10.50 -23.45
CA LEU A 649 2.49 10.35 -24.71
C LEU A 649 2.33 8.93 -25.24
N VAL A 650 1.82 8.79 -26.46
CA VAL A 650 1.59 7.53 -27.17
C VAL A 650 2.57 7.44 -28.33
N VAL A 651 3.57 6.56 -28.25
CA VAL A 651 4.60 6.43 -29.29
C VAL A 651 4.17 5.39 -30.33
N LYS A 652 3.97 5.79 -31.60
CA LYS A 652 3.61 4.85 -32.69
C LYS A 652 4.84 4.22 -33.38
N GLN A 653 4.92 2.89 -33.43
CA GLN A 653 6.03 2.15 -34.07
C GLN A 653 5.67 1.73 -35.51
N ALA A 654 5.31 2.69 -36.36
CA ALA A 654 5.16 2.43 -37.78
C ALA A 654 6.33 3.10 -38.52
N HIS A 655 7.20 2.26 -39.08
CA HIS A 655 8.33 2.56 -39.97
C HIS A 655 9.51 3.28 -39.34
N ILE A 656 10.51 2.51 -38.90
CA ILE A 656 11.81 3.04 -38.49
C ILE A 656 12.87 2.11 -39.07
N GLU A 657 13.39 2.46 -40.24
CA GLU A 657 14.74 2.06 -40.62
C GLU A 657 15.73 2.91 -39.82
N HIS A 658 16.94 2.40 -39.59
CA HIS A 658 18.01 3.17 -38.98
C HIS A 658 18.15 4.50 -39.74
N ASP A 659 18.11 5.61 -39.00
CA ASP A 659 18.24 7.00 -39.48
C ASP A 659 16.97 7.71 -40.02
N THR A 660 15.76 7.22 -39.75
CA THR A 660 14.54 7.98 -40.12
C THR A 660 14.11 8.99 -39.03
N LEU A 661 13.96 10.26 -39.40
CA LEU A 661 13.35 11.30 -38.56
C LEU A 661 11.84 11.04 -38.45
N LEU A 662 11.31 10.92 -37.23
CA LEU A 662 9.88 10.75 -36.98
C LEU A 662 9.26 12.09 -36.56
N GLU A 663 8.27 12.55 -37.32
CA GLU A 663 7.36 13.62 -36.92
C GLU A 663 6.13 13.02 -36.23
N PHE A 664 5.70 13.62 -35.12
CA PHE A 664 4.58 13.16 -34.30
C PHE A 664 3.44 14.19 -34.32
N GLU A 665 2.22 13.75 -34.58
CA GLU A 665 1.00 14.48 -34.19
C GLU A 665 0.58 14.02 -32.79
N TYR A 666 0.40 14.98 -31.86
CA TYR A 666 -0.15 14.72 -30.53
C TYR A 666 -1.53 15.37 -30.37
N MET A 667 -2.36 14.78 -29.51
CA MET A 667 -3.69 15.30 -29.16
C MET A 667 -3.85 15.26 -27.66
N LEU A 668 -4.16 16.41 -27.05
CA LEU A 668 -4.46 16.51 -25.62
C LEU A 668 -5.87 15.99 -25.38
N CYS A 669 -5.99 15.01 -24.49
CA CYS A 669 -7.27 14.50 -24.04
C CYS A 669 -7.43 14.78 -22.55
N ASP A 670 -8.65 15.11 -22.12
CA ASP A 670 -8.97 15.19 -20.69
C ASP A 670 -9.01 13.79 -20.03
N THR A 671 -9.34 13.76 -18.74
CA THR A 671 -9.45 12.51 -17.96
C THR A 671 -10.55 11.56 -18.47
N THR A 672 -11.41 12.02 -19.39
CA THR A 672 -12.47 11.23 -20.04
C THR A 672 -12.11 10.79 -21.45
N GLY A 673 -10.98 11.25 -21.99
CA GLY A 673 -10.54 10.96 -23.36
C GLY A 673 -11.01 11.97 -24.41
N ALA A 674 -11.68 13.07 -24.01
CA ALA A 674 -12.18 14.08 -24.95
C ALA A 674 -11.06 15.09 -25.33
N PRO A 675 -10.95 15.48 -26.61
CA PRO A 675 -9.90 16.39 -27.07
C PRO A 675 -10.05 17.78 -26.45
N VAL A 676 -8.98 18.26 -25.82
CA VAL A 676 -8.88 19.58 -25.21
C VAL A 676 -8.25 20.53 -26.23
N HIS A 677 -9.05 21.45 -26.76
CA HIS A 677 -8.62 22.42 -27.78
C HIS A 677 -7.89 23.66 -27.21
N ARG A 678 -7.32 23.56 -26.01
CA ARG A 678 -6.51 24.63 -25.42
C ARG A 678 -5.06 24.47 -25.86
N ALA A 679 -4.41 25.58 -26.22
CA ALA A 679 -2.99 25.62 -26.55
C ALA A 679 -2.13 25.12 -25.37
N LEU A 680 -1.23 24.17 -25.64
CA LEU A 680 -0.07 23.91 -24.79
C LEU A 680 1.08 24.80 -25.26
N THR A 681 1.83 25.28 -24.28
CA THR A 681 3.11 25.94 -24.43
C THR A 681 4.20 25.15 -23.67
N LEU A 682 5.40 25.09 -24.22
CA LEU A 682 6.66 25.07 -23.47
C LEU A 682 7.76 25.91 -24.16
N ASP A 683 7.84 26.18 -25.46
CA ASP A 683 7.17 25.65 -26.67
C ASP A 683 8.32 25.02 -27.51
N ASP A 684 8.37 23.78 -27.96
CA ASP A 684 7.46 22.64 -27.99
C ASP A 684 8.33 21.37 -28.01
N LEU A 685 8.52 20.79 -26.81
CA LEU A 685 9.26 19.56 -26.48
C LEU A 685 9.55 18.59 -27.65
N HIS A 686 10.84 18.29 -27.88
CA HIS A 686 11.27 17.18 -28.74
C HIS A 686 11.88 16.04 -27.93
N MET A 687 11.45 14.80 -28.23
CA MET A 687 11.82 13.59 -27.49
C MET A 687 12.69 12.66 -28.35
N THR A 688 13.74 12.09 -27.75
CA THR A 688 14.49 10.97 -28.34
C THR A 688 14.70 9.88 -27.30
N ALA A 689 14.18 8.68 -27.58
CA ALA A 689 14.45 7.48 -26.80
C ALA A 689 15.50 6.65 -27.54
N ARG A 690 16.57 6.24 -26.86
CA ARG A 690 17.53 5.26 -27.37
C ARG A 690 17.47 3.96 -26.57
N PRO A 691 17.47 2.80 -27.22
CA PRO A 691 17.68 1.54 -26.52
C PRO A 691 19.13 1.45 -26.05
N VAL A 692 19.33 1.02 -24.82
CA VAL A 692 20.66 0.73 -24.28
C VAL A 692 20.89 -0.78 -24.40
N GLY A 693 21.57 -1.21 -25.47
CA GLY A 693 21.97 -2.61 -25.69
C GLY A 693 21.73 -3.16 -27.11
N GLU A 694 22.35 -4.31 -27.41
CA GLU A 694 22.15 -5.03 -28.67
C GLU A 694 20.74 -5.66 -28.73
N VAL A 695 20.11 -5.50 -29.88
CA VAL A 695 18.66 -5.66 -30.17
C VAL A 695 18.10 -7.08 -29.95
N ALA A 696 18.94 -8.07 -29.62
CA ALA A 696 18.51 -9.46 -29.48
C ALA A 696 17.85 -9.78 -28.13
N ASP A 697 18.15 -9.05 -27.05
CA ASP A 697 17.69 -9.37 -25.68
C ASP A 697 17.14 -8.12 -24.93
N PHE A 698 16.22 -7.38 -25.55
CA PHE A 698 15.67 -6.14 -24.97
C PHE A 698 14.57 -6.41 -23.90
N ASN A 699 14.88 -6.14 -22.63
CA ASN A 699 13.94 -6.09 -21.51
C ASN A 699 13.48 -4.64 -21.22
N PRO A 700 12.16 -4.31 -21.29
CA PRO A 700 11.65 -2.97 -21.01
C PRO A 700 11.87 -2.47 -19.57
N GLU A 701 12.25 -3.35 -18.63
CA GLU A 701 12.55 -2.98 -17.24
C GLU A 701 13.99 -2.47 -17.05
N GLU A 702 14.88 -2.62 -18.04
CA GLU A 702 16.32 -2.52 -17.80
C GLU A 702 16.95 -1.17 -18.16
N ALA A 703 16.39 -0.37 -19.06
CA ALA A 703 17.00 0.92 -19.40
C ALA A 703 16.23 1.79 -20.39
N PHE A 704 15.96 3.04 -20.01
CA PHE A 704 15.80 4.16 -20.95
C PHE A 704 16.54 5.40 -20.42
N GLU A 705 17.14 6.17 -21.30
CA GLU A 705 17.70 7.47 -20.96
C GLU A 705 16.93 8.55 -21.70
N VAL A 706 16.51 9.59 -20.95
CA VAL A 706 15.73 10.72 -21.46
C VAL A 706 16.62 11.97 -21.32
N HIS A 707 17.01 12.55 -22.45
CA HIS A 707 17.89 13.72 -22.49
C HIS A 707 17.12 15.00 -22.85
N PHE A 708 17.58 16.13 -22.29
CA PHE A 708 17.10 17.48 -22.59
C PHE A 708 18.24 18.32 -23.17
N ILE A 709 18.09 18.90 -24.36
CA ILE A 709 19.07 19.83 -24.94
C ILE A 709 18.34 21.00 -25.61
N VAL A 710 18.83 22.22 -25.38
CA VAL A 710 18.30 23.49 -25.91
C VAL A 710 19.05 23.91 -27.17
N LYS A 711 18.34 24.41 -28.18
CA LYS A 711 18.91 25.00 -29.41
C LYS A 711 18.53 26.48 -29.50
N GLU A 712 19.38 27.36 -28.97
CA GLU A 712 19.95 28.50 -29.70
C GLU A 712 20.77 29.39 -28.76
N THR A 713 21.95 29.75 -29.26
CA THR A 713 23.05 30.39 -28.55
C THR A 713 23.28 31.79 -29.11
N GLU A 714 22.79 32.82 -28.42
CA GLU A 714 23.46 34.12 -28.11
C GLU A 714 22.44 35.22 -27.72
N PRO A 715 22.77 36.14 -26.78
CA PRO A 715 24.09 36.70 -26.52
C PRO A 715 24.61 36.38 -25.13
N TYR A 716 25.49 35.38 -25.03
CA TYR A 716 26.43 35.26 -23.93
C TYR A 716 27.77 34.77 -24.50
N THR A 717 28.65 35.72 -24.75
CA THR A 717 30.04 35.50 -25.12
C THR A 717 30.78 34.88 -23.93
N HIS A 718 30.92 33.55 -23.95
CA HIS A 718 32.09 32.75 -23.56
C HIS A 718 31.64 31.30 -23.26
N PHE A 719 31.56 30.49 -24.31
CA PHE A 719 31.47 29.04 -24.20
C PHE A 719 32.88 28.46 -24.34
N SER A 720 33.42 27.87 -23.28
CA SER A 720 34.65 27.10 -23.34
C SER A 720 34.33 25.62 -23.54
N GLN A 721 34.44 25.14 -24.78
CA GLN A 721 34.58 23.72 -25.07
C GLN A 721 36.03 23.27 -24.84
N LYS A 722 36.28 22.64 -23.68
CA LYS A 722 37.36 21.68 -23.41
C LYS A 722 36.87 20.85 -22.22
N GLY A 723 36.81 19.53 -22.18
CA GLY A 723 37.12 18.43 -23.08
C GLY A 723 37.00 17.17 -22.20
N PHE A 724 36.21 16.19 -22.63
CA PHE A 724 36.05 14.91 -21.93
C PHE A 724 37.30 14.04 -22.12
N TYR A 725 37.76 13.37 -21.06
CA TYR A 725 38.38 12.05 -21.22
C TYR A 725 37.91 11.08 -20.13
N ARG A 726 37.72 9.84 -20.60
CA ARG A 726 37.10 8.68 -19.97
C ARG A 726 38.14 7.95 -19.10
N ASP A 727 37.86 7.71 -17.83
CA ASP A 727 38.78 6.91 -17.00
C ASP A 727 38.54 5.40 -17.16
N ARG A 728 39.54 4.74 -17.72
CA ARG A 728 39.70 3.29 -17.92
C ARG A 728 40.30 2.66 -16.66
N SER A 729 40.12 1.35 -16.45
CA SER A 729 40.61 0.67 -15.23
C SER A 729 42.13 0.85 -15.04
N VAL A 730 42.55 0.99 -13.77
CA VAL A 730 43.94 1.23 -13.36
C VAL A 730 44.95 0.24 -13.98
N PHE A 731 44.53 -1.02 -14.17
CA PHE A 731 45.34 -2.05 -14.80
C PHE A 731 45.53 -1.83 -16.32
N GLU A 732 44.48 -1.36 -17.01
CA GLU A 732 44.55 -1.04 -18.44
C GLU A 732 45.38 0.24 -18.69
N GLN A 733 45.33 1.20 -17.77
CA GLN A 733 46.16 2.41 -17.81
C GLN A 733 47.65 2.08 -17.67
N GLN A 734 48.01 1.21 -16.72
CA GLN A 734 49.41 0.81 -16.51
C GLN A 734 49.97 0.00 -17.68
N ALA A 735 49.20 -0.93 -18.24
CA ALA A 735 49.62 -1.72 -19.39
C ALA A 735 49.79 -0.87 -20.67
N ARG A 736 48.87 0.08 -20.92
CA ARG A 736 48.99 1.00 -22.05
C ARG A 736 50.10 2.02 -21.86
N LYS A 737 50.34 2.48 -20.63
CA LYS A 737 51.45 3.38 -20.30
C LYS A 737 52.80 2.68 -20.55
N ALA A 738 52.97 1.44 -20.09
CA ALA A 738 54.19 0.68 -20.36
C ALA A 738 54.46 0.46 -21.85
N ILE A 739 53.42 0.15 -22.63
CA ILE A 739 53.53 0.00 -24.10
C ILE A 739 53.84 1.35 -24.77
N ARG A 740 53.22 2.44 -24.30
CA ARG A 740 53.45 3.79 -24.82
C ARG A 740 54.83 4.32 -24.49
N ASP A 741 55.36 4.04 -23.30
CA ASP A 741 56.71 4.43 -22.89
C ASP A 741 57.77 3.66 -23.71
N LEU A 742 57.54 2.37 -23.99
CA LEU A 742 58.35 1.58 -24.92
C LEU A 742 58.27 2.11 -26.36
N PHE A 743 57.08 2.52 -26.80
CA PHE A 743 56.86 3.08 -28.13
C PHE A 743 57.51 4.46 -28.27
N HIS A 744 57.40 5.32 -27.26
CA HIS A 744 58.08 6.61 -27.23
C HIS A 744 59.61 6.46 -27.17
N THR A 745 60.13 5.48 -26.45
CA THR A 745 61.59 5.19 -26.46
C THR A 745 62.06 4.82 -27.86
N PHE A 746 61.25 4.06 -28.60
CA PHE A 746 61.49 3.71 -30.01
C PHE A 746 61.35 4.92 -30.95
N GLU A 747 60.30 5.75 -30.79
CA GLU A 747 60.10 7.01 -31.54
C GLU A 747 61.22 8.03 -31.29
N THR A 748 61.77 8.07 -30.07
CA THR A 748 62.86 8.99 -29.70
C THR A 748 64.18 8.54 -30.33
N GLN A 749 64.37 7.23 -30.54
CA GLN A 749 65.54 6.67 -31.22
C GLN A 749 65.46 6.80 -32.75
N GLU A 750 64.26 6.71 -33.35
CA GLU A 750 64.06 6.70 -34.80
C GLU A 750 63.51 8.02 -35.39
N GLY A 751 63.15 8.99 -34.53
CA GLY A 751 63.02 10.41 -34.89
C GLY A 751 61.82 10.83 -35.76
N ARG A 752 60.63 10.22 -35.63
CA ARG A 752 59.39 10.72 -36.27
C ARG A 752 58.13 10.48 -35.41
N PRO A 753 57.29 11.50 -35.13
CA PRO A 753 56.07 11.33 -34.36
C PRO A 753 54.85 11.06 -35.25
N THR A 754 54.01 10.08 -34.87
CA THR A 754 52.66 9.90 -35.44
C THR A 754 51.66 9.59 -34.32
N GLU A 755 50.62 10.42 -34.19
CA GLU A 755 49.51 10.19 -33.24
C GLU A 755 48.64 8.98 -33.68
N PRO A 756 48.35 8.01 -32.80
CA PRO A 756 47.47 6.90 -33.16
C PRO A 756 45.99 7.30 -33.04
N THR A 757 45.30 7.37 -34.18
CA THR A 757 43.84 7.44 -34.27
C THR A 757 43.24 6.02 -34.29
N ILE A 758 42.09 5.82 -33.63
CA ILE A 758 41.35 4.54 -33.62
C ILE A 758 40.12 4.70 -34.52
N GLU A 759 40.12 4.04 -35.68
CA GLU A 759 38.95 3.94 -36.56
C GLU A 759 38.32 2.54 -36.55
N CYS A 760 37.00 2.51 -36.76
CA CYS A 760 36.20 1.29 -36.96
C CYS A 760 36.34 0.79 -38.41
N ALA A 761 36.49 -0.52 -38.59
CA ALA A 761 36.73 -1.13 -39.90
C ALA A 761 35.43 -1.24 -40.74
N MET A 762 35.50 -0.79 -42.00
CA MET A 762 34.48 -0.99 -43.05
C MET A 762 34.41 -2.48 -43.51
N PRO A 763 33.33 -2.90 -44.22
CA PRO A 763 32.82 -4.29 -44.29
C PRO A 763 33.70 -5.35 -44.99
N ASP A 764 34.85 -4.97 -45.52
CA ASP A 764 35.65 -5.79 -46.43
C ASP A 764 36.96 -6.18 -45.73
N HIS A 765 36.86 -6.97 -44.65
CA HIS A 765 37.94 -7.16 -43.67
C HIS A 765 39.18 -7.94 -44.17
N ARG A 766 40.08 -7.29 -44.93
CA ARG A 766 41.50 -7.68 -45.07
C ARG A 766 42.39 -6.45 -45.08
N TYR A 767 43.46 -6.44 -44.27
CA TYR A 767 44.50 -5.42 -44.37
C TYR A 767 45.90 -6.02 -44.16
N THR A 768 46.89 -5.42 -44.82
CA THR A 768 48.29 -5.87 -44.84
C THR A 768 49.15 -4.88 -44.08
N GLY A 769 49.92 -5.35 -43.10
CA GLY A 769 50.79 -4.52 -42.29
C GLY A 769 52.09 -5.23 -41.91
N LYS A 770 53.15 -4.45 -41.73
CA LYS A 770 54.46 -4.94 -41.26
C LYS A 770 54.48 -4.94 -39.74
N VAL A 771 54.81 -6.07 -39.12
CA VAL A 771 54.94 -6.16 -37.66
C VAL A 771 56.06 -5.26 -37.19
N LEU A 772 55.78 -4.32 -36.30
CA LEU A 772 56.79 -3.47 -35.67
C LEU A 772 57.27 -4.08 -34.36
N LEU A 773 56.34 -4.58 -33.55
CA LEU A 773 56.63 -5.12 -32.23
C LEU A 773 55.63 -6.21 -31.85
N GLN A 774 56.08 -7.23 -31.13
CA GLN A 774 55.24 -8.30 -30.63
C GLN A 774 55.55 -8.56 -29.16
N THR A 775 54.50 -8.69 -28.34
CA THR A 775 54.55 -9.20 -26.98
C THR A 775 53.84 -10.56 -26.93
N ASP A 776 53.81 -11.19 -25.76
CA ASP A 776 53.14 -12.48 -25.56
C ASP A 776 51.64 -12.43 -25.91
N HIS A 777 51.03 -11.25 -25.80
CA HIS A 777 49.58 -11.08 -25.98
C HIS A 777 49.19 -10.12 -27.11
N TYR A 778 50.09 -9.24 -27.55
CA TYR A 778 49.78 -8.17 -28.52
C TYR A 778 50.81 -8.04 -29.63
N LEU A 779 50.39 -7.43 -30.73
CA LEU A 779 51.18 -7.25 -31.93
C LEU A 779 50.88 -5.87 -32.54
N ALA A 780 51.91 -5.03 -32.70
CA ALA A 780 51.83 -3.73 -33.32
C ALA A 780 52.17 -3.84 -34.82
N LEU A 781 51.32 -3.31 -35.69
CA LEU A 781 51.46 -3.36 -37.14
C LEU A 781 51.52 -1.98 -37.74
N HIS A 782 52.49 -1.73 -38.61
CA HIS A 782 52.50 -0.60 -39.52
C HIS A 782 51.74 -0.94 -40.80
N ARG A 783 50.66 -0.23 -41.11
CA ARG A 783 49.87 -0.49 -42.33
C ARG A 783 50.66 -0.07 -43.58
N LEU A 784 50.70 -0.94 -44.59
CA LEU A 784 51.51 -0.67 -45.80
C LEU A 784 50.84 0.30 -46.79
N ASN A 785 49.50 0.41 -46.75
CA ASN A 785 48.72 1.28 -47.64
C ASN A 785 48.29 2.59 -46.99
N ASP A 786 48.64 2.80 -45.72
CA ASP A 786 48.28 4.00 -44.98
C ASP A 786 49.51 4.41 -44.16
N ARG A 787 50.31 5.31 -44.75
CA ARG A 787 51.74 5.50 -44.45
C ARG A 787 52.04 6.09 -43.07
N GLU A 788 51.04 6.34 -42.23
CA GLU A 788 51.19 6.99 -40.92
C GLU A 788 50.47 6.27 -39.77
N GLN A 789 49.96 5.05 -39.97
CA GLN A 789 49.17 4.37 -38.92
C GLN A 789 49.77 3.05 -38.43
N VAL A 790 50.00 3.00 -37.11
CA VAL A 790 50.36 1.78 -36.37
C VAL A 790 49.15 1.27 -35.58
N SER A 791 48.73 0.03 -35.85
CA SER A 791 47.57 -0.61 -35.22
C SER A 791 47.97 -1.76 -34.28
N LEU A 792 47.35 -1.86 -33.10
CA LEU A 792 47.66 -2.86 -32.07
C LEU A 792 46.61 -3.98 -32.05
N HIS A 793 47.04 -5.24 -32.19
CA HIS A 793 46.17 -6.41 -32.30
C HIS A 793 46.48 -7.46 -31.23
N ARG A 794 45.47 -8.16 -30.71
CA ARG A 794 45.68 -9.32 -29.83
C ARG A 794 46.15 -10.53 -30.63
N LYS A 795 47.28 -11.11 -30.22
CA LYS A 795 47.88 -12.28 -30.87
C LYS A 795 46.93 -13.48 -30.95
N LEU A 796 46.07 -13.65 -29.93
CA LEU A 796 45.08 -14.73 -29.83
C LEU A 796 43.95 -14.67 -30.89
N LYS A 797 43.82 -13.55 -31.61
CA LYS A 797 42.84 -13.36 -32.69
C LYS A 797 43.45 -13.50 -34.08
N LEU A 798 44.70 -13.97 -34.18
CA LEU A 798 45.43 -14.15 -35.44
C LEU A 798 45.69 -15.63 -35.69
N ASP A 799 45.43 -16.09 -36.91
CA ASP A 799 45.57 -17.51 -37.29
C ASP A 799 47.03 -18.01 -37.36
N LYS A 800 48.03 -17.11 -37.35
CA LYS A 800 49.47 -17.47 -37.40
C LYS A 800 50.32 -16.57 -36.50
N SER A 801 51.39 -17.13 -35.92
CA SER A 801 52.43 -16.36 -35.24
C SER A 801 53.25 -15.57 -36.26
N ALA A 802 53.48 -14.29 -35.98
CA ALA A 802 54.22 -13.37 -36.84
C ALA A 802 55.35 -12.72 -36.05
N GLN A 803 56.53 -12.59 -36.64
CA GLN A 803 57.71 -11.97 -36.00
C GLN A 803 57.82 -10.48 -36.37
N ALA A 804 58.45 -9.68 -35.50
CA ALA A 804 58.78 -8.28 -35.79
C ALA A 804 59.57 -8.18 -37.11
N GLY A 805 59.17 -7.25 -37.99
CA GLY A 805 59.68 -7.06 -39.34
C GLY A 805 58.91 -7.79 -40.44
N GLN A 806 58.09 -8.78 -40.13
CA GLN A 806 57.35 -9.57 -41.13
C GLN A 806 56.09 -8.85 -41.64
N ALA A 807 55.80 -8.91 -42.93
CA ALA A 807 54.51 -8.43 -43.46
C ALA A 807 53.44 -9.52 -43.27
N ILE A 808 52.32 -9.16 -42.63
CA ILE A 808 51.19 -10.07 -42.41
C ILE A 808 49.89 -9.47 -42.90
N ILE A 809 48.98 -10.36 -43.29
CA ILE A 809 47.60 -10.03 -43.66
C ILE A 809 46.71 -10.52 -42.51
N ILE A 810 45.90 -9.63 -41.95
CA ILE A 810 44.93 -9.98 -40.90
C ILE A 810 43.53 -10.04 -41.51
N GLN A 811 42.81 -11.12 -41.19
CA GLN A 811 41.40 -11.30 -41.51
C GLN A 811 40.64 -11.57 -40.21
N TYR A 812 39.59 -10.79 -39.92
CA TYR A 812 38.79 -10.96 -38.71
C TYR A 812 37.59 -11.88 -38.96
N ALA A 813 37.42 -12.90 -38.13
CA ALA A 813 36.25 -13.80 -38.15
C ALA A 813 35.33 -13.55 -36.94
N GLY A 814 34.04 -13.30 -37.18
CA GLY A 814 32.98 -13.17 -36.16
C GLY A 814 32.10 -14.43 -36.08
N THR A 815 31.49 -14.69 -34.92
CA THR A 815 30.79 -15.94 -34.57
C THR A 815 29.27 -15.93 -34.81
N LYS A 816 28.79 -16.72 -35.79
CA LYS A 816 27.78 -17.83 -35.67
C LYS A 816 27.33 -18.28 -37.09
N GLY A 817 27.65 -19.53 -37.49
CA GLY A 817 26.95 -20.24 -38.60
C GLY A 817 27.71 -20.49 -39.93
N THR A 818 28.66 -21.44 -39.90
CA THR A 818 29.21 -22.35 -40.93
C THR A 818 29.05 -22.23 -42.50
N VAL A 819 30.23 -22.33 -43.15
CA VAL A 819 30.72 -22.98 -44.43
C VAL A 819 30.44 -22.41 -45.84
N LEU A 820 31.51 -22.09 -46.62
CA LEU A 820 32.07 -22.84 -47.80
C LEU A 820 32.95 -21.99 -48.75
N GLY A 821 34.24 -22.38 -48.86
CA GLY A 821 34.84 -22.80 -50.14
C GLY A 821 35.46 -21.79 -51.14
N ARG A 822 36.75 -22.05 -51.44
CA ARG A 822 37.58 -21.76 -52.65
C ARG A 822 38.09 -20.32 -52.81
N LYS A 823 39.37 -20.08 -53.12
CA LYS A 823 40.45 -20.89 -53.71
C LYS A 823 41.78 -20.53 -53.04
#